data_AF-A0A6G2I7E4-F1
#
_entry.id   AF-A0A6G2I7E4-F1
#
_cell.length_a   1.000
_cell.length_b   1.000
_cell.length_c   1.000
_cell.angle_alpha   90.00
_cell.angle_beta   90.00
_cell.angle_gamma   90.00
#
_symmetry.space_group_name_H-M   'P 1'
#
loop_
_entity.id
_entity.type
_entity.pdbx_description
1 polymer ?
#
loop_
_entity_poly.entity_id
_entity_poly.type
_entity_poly.pdbx_seq_one_letter_code
_entity_poly.pdbx_strand_id
1 'polypeptide(L)'
;MLGSSRKSRTLSKLALGACAILLLGSGGVAAAADSGDGTPNWDYAPSSRPAAGPEALTMANNNRPVSGKKLKADPPGTKDSAGVWQVNRTTVTLRNTVTDADGDASNLTFQVYTTDSAGNPKDQVKLTDPDTGRPAAYGVIVSDFVTSGGTASVTIRYGDLKTNTTYAFRTSAFDGSLYETNWSSWAKFHTRGRAVNITLPEPNKDAPTVNQDDHQKPQKIAQPSIAPVDPTEPPISRSAEDGWNCGKLNKKTGIQPCSRLVPDDSKKIRDALTKGTNGLKAPLPHLVDWCANLTGSHIKRYEACIGSFNYEYEGRVIKDGRPTGEILNASWAAGQEVKLSGTSETFTQQLVLVPVAIDAKFVSVTLNVEFDCLLADRCSNGPQSWDGALVWTGADPFSHSSVGKIDHTWNTANKADTLDLSTKITAYSPVANPAAMRWQADGAQIRCDKISSDTPGCTFYKYIPTWVMNFAKTPPAVAHAWLIQAKLPNHPGSKAANKPLFFLPAADKNQHGRNPNHNREVICPDKWAATYGNPDATTVTEISSNDKASCDEFAYASSYNSGGMPASMGGMNEVDTGNDCVQTYATRVKQGEWHLYDDVREAAPTWTEVCGRSAMSGWINSTSMGGAFSGGFSGKYRMLDQDPYWVDFPQFAHCNASRATVACTVPKP
;
A
#
# COMPACT_ATOMS: atom_id res chain seq x y z
N MET A 1 -25.51 -56.42 20.06
CA MET A 1 -25.66 -57.32 18.90
C MET A 1 -24.29 -57.37 18.21
N LEU A 2 -23.31 -58.14 18.70
CA LEU A 2 -23.06 -59.60 18.63
C LEU A 2 -22.71 -60.14 17.22
N GLY A 3 -21.50 -60.69 17.13
CA GLY A 3 -20.98 -61.60 16.08
C GLY A 3 -19.73 -61.02 15.37
N SER A 4 -18.48 -61.16 15.78
CA SER A 4 -17.65 -62.31 16.27
C SER A 4 -17.33 -63.38 15.21
N SER A 5 -16.05 -63.81 15.25
CA SER A 5 -15.51 -65.15 14.87
C SER A 5 -15.08 -65.34 13.40
N ARG A 6 -13.98 -66.01 13.03
CA ARG A 6 -12.81 -66.62 13.70
C ARG A 6 -11.75 -66.94 12.63
N LYS A 7 -10.51 -67.09 13.10
CA LYS A 7 -9.35 -67.68 12.43
C LYS A 7 -9.57 -69.14 12.01
N SER A 8 -8.84 -69.60 10.98
CA SER A 8 -8.29 -70.96 10.95
C SER A 8 -6.94 -71.00 10.20
N ARG A 9 -5.97 -71.69 10.80
CA ARG A 9 -4.66 -72.10 10.26
C ARG A 9 -4.78 -73.57 9.83
N THR A 10 -4.01 -73.99 8.82
CA THR A 10 -3.12 -75.20 8.74
C THR A 10 -2.87 -75.51 7.26
N LEU A 11 -1.65 -75.57 6.71
CA LEU A 11 -0.44 -76.41 6.90
C LEU A 11 -0.33 -77.53 5.85
N SER A 12 0.87 -77.64 5.28
CA SER A 12 1.49 -78.81 4.62
C SER A 12 1.11 -79.10 3.16
N LYS A 13 1.94 -79.70 2.30
CA LYS A 13 3.39 -79.99 2.12
C LYS A 13 3.44 -80.67 0.74
N LEU A 14 4.49 -80.48 -0.07
CA LEU A 14 5.19 -81.58 -0.78
C LEU A 14 6.40 -81.07 -1.59
N ALA A 15 7.53 -81.72 -1.31
CA ALA A 15 8.80 -81.71 -2.03
C ALA A 15 8.74 -82.74 -3.19
N LEU A 16 9.68 -82.89 -4.14
CA LEU A 16 11.11 -83.25 -4.03
C LEU A 16 11.67 -83.49 -5.46
N GLY A 17 13.00 -83.37 -5.64
CA GLY A 17 13.78 -83.94 -6.76
C GLY A 17 14.90 -83.00 -7.26
N ALA A 18 16.10 -82.96 -6.65
CA ALA A 18 17.29 -83.82 -6.88
C ALA A 18 17.76 -83.80 -8.36
N CYS A 19 18.98 -83.39 -8.71
CA CYS A 19 20.26 -83.95 -8.27
C CYS A 19 21.44 -82.98 -8.53
N ALA A 20 22.43 -83.03 -7.64
CA ALA A 20 23.73 -82.37 -7.77
C ALA A 20 24.78 -83.34 -8.36
N ILE A 21 25.72 -82.81 -9.15
CA ILE A 21 27.06 -83.40 -9.35
C ILE A 21 28.07 -82.29 -9.05
N LEU A 22 28.87 -82.50 -7.99
CA LEU A 22 30.11 -81.78 -7.68
C LEU A 22 31.27 -82.42 -8.48
N LEU A 23 32.23 -81.60 -8.95
CA LEU A 23 33.65 -81.69 -8.56
C LEU A 23 34.49 -80.57 -9.24
N LEU A 24 34.92 -79.62 -8.40
CA LEU A 24 36.23 -78.94 -8.27
C LEU A 24 36.88 -78.21 -9.48
N GLY A 25 37.23 -76.93 -9.25
CA GLY A 25 38.41 -76.32 -9.89
C GLY A 25 38.46 -74.80 -10.02
N SER A 26 38.77 -74.10 -8.92
CA SER A 26 39.54 -72.82 -8.85
C SER A 26 39.12 -71.57 -9.64
N GLY A 27 38.85 -70.48 -8.90
CA GLY A 27 39.43 -69.16 -9.20
C GLY A 27 38.46 -67.96 -9.25
N GLY A 28 38.55 -67.09 -8.22
CA GLY A 28 38.23 -65.66 -8.35
C GLY A 28 36.81 -65.24 -7.97
N VAL A 29 36.60 -64.94 -6.68
CA VAL A 29 35.37 -64.37 -6.13
C VAL A 29 35.23 -62.91 -6.58
N ALA A 30 34.17 -62.59 -7.33
CA ALA A 30 33.67 -61.23 -7.43
C ALA A 30 33.01 -60.90 -6.09
N ALA A 31 33.64 -60.04 -5.29
CA ALA A 31 33.08 -59.59 -4.03
C ALA A 31 31.82 -58.76 -4.29
N ALA A 32 30.72 -59.21 -3.68
CA ALA A 32 29.44 -58.54 -3.66
C ALA A 32 29.57 -57.13 -3.07
N ALA A 33 28.81 -56.20 -3.65
CA ALA A 33 28.67 -54.84 -3.17
C ALA A 33 28.17 -54.85 -1.71
N ASP A 34 28.97 -54.25 -0.83
CA ASP A 34 28.63 -54.03 0.56
C ASP A 34 27.46 -53.02 0.63
N SER A 35 26.33 -53.48 1.15
CA SER A 35 25.19 -52.66 1.55
C SER A 35 25.48 -52.05 2.93
N GLY A 36 26.43 -51.12 2.99
CA GLY A 36 26.79 -50.38 4.20
C GLY A 36 26.01 -49.07 4.32
N ASP A 37 25.39 -48.87 5.48
CA ASP A 37 24.65 -47.69 5.95
C ASP A 37 25.55 -46.51 6.37
N GLY A 38 26.85 -46.55 6.05
CA GLY A 38 27.80 -45.49 6.35
C GLY A 38 27.67 -44.29 5.41
N THR A 39 27.74 -43.07 5.96
CA THR A 39 28.05 -41.87 5.17
C THR A 39 29.33 -42.14 4.37
N PRO A 40 29.29 -42.15 3.04
CA PRO A 40 30.41 -42.57 2.19
C PRO A 40 31.61 -41.64 2.39
N ASN A 41 32.83 -42.20 2.38
CA ASN A 41 34.04 -41.40 2.27
C ASN A 41 33.92 -40.53 1.01
N TRP A 42 33.87 -39.22 1.18
CA TRP A 42 33.78 -38.22 0.12
C TRP A 42 34.81 -38.42 -1.00
N ASP A 43 36.00 -38.95 -0.73
CA ASP A 43 37.05 -39.19 -1.76
C ASP A 43 36.96 -40.54 -2.50
N TYR A 44 35.74 -41.07 -2.68
CA TYR A 44 35.52 -42.22 -3.54
C TYR A 44 35.90 -41.93 -4.99
N ALA A 45 36.47 -42.91 -5.69
CA ALA A 45 36.74 -42.81 -7.13
C ALA A 45 35.42 -42.60 -7.89
N PRO A 46 35.32 -41.66 -8.85
CA PRO A 46 34.05 -41.36 -9.53
C PRO A 46 33.34 -42.58 -10.10
N SER A 47 34.08 -43.53 -10.67
CA SER A 47 33.53 -44.77 -11.25
C SER A 47 32.89 -45.72 -10.23
N SER A 48 33.18 -45.58 -8.93
CA SER A 48 32.49 -46.34 -7.87
C SER A 48 31.05 -45.88 -7.64
N ARG A 49 30.66 -44.73 -8.20
CA ARG A 49 29.29 -44.21 -8.23
C ARG A 49 28.94 -43.69 -9.62
N PRO A 50 28.67 -44.60 -10.55
CA PRO A 50 28.58 -44.28 -11.97
C PRO A 50 27.25 -43.59 -12.33
N ALA A 51 27.04 -42.37 -11.84
CA ALA A 51 25.82 -41.60 -12.04
C ALA A 51 25.57 -41.24 -13.52
N ALA A 52 26.64 -41.11 -14.31
CA ALA A 52 26.58 -40.76 -15.73
C ALA A 52 26.44 -41.97 -16.67
N GLY A 53 26.57 -43.19 -16.15
CA GLY A 53 26.55 -44.45 -16.92
C GLY A 53 27.66 -45.42 -16.51
N PRO A 54 27.56 -46.71 -16.88
CA PRO A 54 28.56 -47.71 -16.53
C PRO A 54 29.91 -47.47 -17.24
N GLU A 55 31.02 -47.81 -16.58
CA GLU A 55 32.36 -47.74 -17.17
C GLU A 55 32.69 -48.98 -18.02
N ALA A 56 33.26 -48.78 -19.21
CA ALA A 56 33.66 -49.83 -20.15
C ALA A 56 35.19 -49.92 -20.28
N LEU A 57 35.81 -50.77 -19.46
CA LEU A 57 37.28 -50.92 -19.39
C LEU A 57 37.93 -51.67 -20.57
N THR A 58 37.18 -52.03 -21.62
CA THR A 58 37.66 -52.89 -22.71
C THR A 58 38.49 -52.17 -23.77
N MET A 59 38.61 -50.85 -23.71
CA MET A 59 39.36 -50.04 -24.68
C MET A 59 40.76 -49.70 -24.15
N ALA A 60 41.75 -50.50 -24.53
CA ALA A 60 43.12 -50.44 -23.99
C ALA A 60 43.93 -49.17 -24.33
N ASN A 61 43.39 -48.21 -25.11
CA ASN A 61 44.11 -47.02 -25.59
C ASN A 61 43.29 -45.70 -25.54
N ASN A 62 42.14 -45.63 -24.85
CA ASN A 62 41.43 -44.35 -24.71
C ASN A 62 42.03 -43.51 -23.58
N ASN A 63 42.24 -42.23 -23.86
CA ASN A 63 42.50 -41.23 -22.85
C ASN A 63 41.24 -41.03 -22.00
N ARG A 64 41.42 -40.67 -20.72
CA ARG A 64 40.30 -40.37 -19.83
C ARG A 64 39.95 -38.89 -19.94
N PRO A 65 38.67 -38.51 -19.85
CA PRO A 65 38.28 -37.12 -19.81
C PRO A 65 38.72 -36.48 -18.49
N VAL A 66 38.99 -35.18 -18.51
CA VAL A 66 39.49 -34.41 -17.36
C VAL A 66 38.63 -33.17 -17.13
N SER A 67 38.28 -32.90 -15.88
CA SER A 67 37.51 -31.73 -15.47
C SER A 67 38.29 -30.83 -14.50
N GLY A 68 37.73 -29.67 -14.13
CA GLY A 68 38.22 -28.86 -13.01
C GLY A 68 38.89 -27.54 -13.36
N LYS A 69 39.07 -27.23 -14.65
CA LYS A 69 39.84 -26.05 -15.08
C LYS A 69 39.09 -24.72 -14.86
N LYS A 70 37.75 -24.72 -14.89
CA LYS A 70 36.93 -23.48 -14.86
C LYS A 70 35.66 -23.64 -14.03
N LEU A 71 35.79 -24.15 -12.80
CA LEU A 71 34.66 -24.28 -11.86
C LEU A 71 34.06 -22.91 -11.54
N LYS A 72 32.76 -22.74 -11.85
CA LYS A 72 31.99 -21.51 -11.64
C LYS A 72 30.62 -21.79 -11.04
N ALA A 73 30.17 -20.92 -10.14
CA ALA A 73 28.79 -20.87 -9.68
C ALA A 73 28.22 -19.48 -10.02
N ASP A 74 27.08 -19.44 -10.73
CA ASP A 74 26.43 -18.21 -11.16
C ASP A 74 24.90 -18.31 -11.01
N PRO A 75 24.16 -17.18 -11.03
CA PRO A 75 24.60 -15.78 -11.15
C PRO A 75 24.82 -15.06 -9.80
N PRO A 76 25.55 -13.93 -9.78
CA PRO A 76 26.21 -13.27 -10.92
C PRO A 76 27.49 -13.97 -11.38
N GLY A 77 28.07 -14.85 -10.55
CA GLY A 77 29.36 -15.47 -10.88
C GLY A 77 30.52 -14.51 -10.67
N THR A 78 30.50 -13.79 -9.55
CA THR A 78 31.62 -12.98 -9.05
C THR A 78 32.25 -13.67 -7.85
N LYS A 79 33.57 -13.55 -7.68
CA LYS A 79 34.25 -14.05 -6.48
C LYS A 79 34.45 -12.92 -5.48
N ASP A 80 34.39 -13.25 -4.19
CA ASP A 80 34.94 -12.38 -3.15
C ASP A 80 36.48 -12.50 -3.06
N SER A 81 37.08 -11.75 -2.14
CA SER A 81 38.53 -11.78 -1.89
C SER A 81 39.05 -13.13 -1.37
N ALA A 82 38.18 -14.00 -0.85
CA ALA A 82 38.52 -15.35 -0.41
C ALA A 82 38.38 -16.39 -1.54
N GLY A 83 38.00 -15.95 -2.74
CA GLY A 83 37.82 -16.81 -3.91
C GLY A 83 36.50 -17.59 -3.92
N VAL A 84 35.56 -17.26 -3.02
CA VAL A 84 34.23 -17.87 -2.96
C VAL A 84 33.31 -17.18 -3.96
N TRP A 85 32.61 -17.97 -4.78
CA TRP A 85 31.61 -17.45 -5.71
C TRP A 85 30.40 -16.90 -4.94
N GLN A 86 30.09 -15.63 -5.11
CA GLN A 86 28.91 -15.00 -4.53
C GLN A 86 27.75 -15.19 -5.50
N VAL A 87 26.69 -15.90 -5.07
CA VAL A 87 25.50 -16.15 -5.89
C VAL A 87 24.28 -15.45 -5.30
N ASN A 88 23.56 -14.73 -6.16
CA ASN A 88 22.48 -13.84 -5.73
C ASN A 88 21.11 -14.53 -5.59
N ARG A 89 21.07 -15.86 -5.73
CA ARG A 89 19.86 -16.69 -5.66
C ARG A 89 20.16 -18.09 -5.15
N THR A 90 19.13 -18.85 -4.79
CA THR A 90 19.23 -20.27 -4.40
C THR A 90 19.10 -21.25 -5.56
N THR A 91 18.57 -20.81 -6.72
CA THR A 91 18.58 -21.56 -7.98
C THR A 91 19.89 -21.33 -8.72
N VAL A 92 20.96 -21.95 -8.20
CA VAL A 92 22.34 -21.73 -8.66
C VAL A 92 22.63 -22.56 -9.90
N THR A 93 23.32 -21.99 -10.89
CA THR A 93 23.90 -22.74 -12.00
C THR A 93 25.38 -23.00 -11.75
N LEU A 94 25.75 -24.27 -11.74
CA LEU A 94 27.13 -24.72 -11.61
C LEU A 94 27.68 -25.05 -12.98
N ARG A 95 28.92 -24.65 -13.24
CA ARG A 95 29.58 -24.84 -14.54
C ARG A 95 31.01 -25.30 -14.36
N ASN A 96 31.50 -26.06 -15.32
CA ASN A 96 32.91 -26.38 -15.44
C ASN A 96 33.27 -26.76 -16.88
N THR A 97 34.54 -26.61 -17.23
CA THR A 97 35.08 -27.05 -18.52
C THR A 97 35.59 -28.47 -18.41
N VAL A 98 35.30 -29.27 -19.44
CA VAL A 98 35.80 -30.64 -19.60
C VAL A 98 36.70 -30.72 -20.83
N THR A 99 37.76 -31.50 -20.76
CA THR A 99 38.65 -31.78 -21.90
C THR A 99 38.90 -33.27 -21.99
N ASP A 100 38.70 -33.80 -23.18
CA ASP A 100 39.10 -35.14 -23.58
C ASP A 100 40.23 -35.04 -24.62
N ALA A 101 41.30 -35.82 -24.44
CA ALA A 101 42.46 -35.80 -25.34
C ALA A 101 42.18 -36.53 -26.67
N ASP A 102 41.21 -37.43 -26.70
CA ASP A 102 40.74 -38.11 -27.91
C ASP A 102 39.74 -37.25 -28.70
N GLY A 103 39.30 -36.13 -28.09
CA GLY A 103 38.36 -35.20 -28.68
C GLY A 103 36.89 -35.60 -28.49
N ASP A 104 36.64 -36.67 -27.74
CA ASP A 104 35.31 -37.16 -27.42
C ASP A 104 34.47 -36.12 -26.67
N ALA A 105 33.16 -36.22 -26.84
CA ALA A 105 32.22 -35.45 -26.03
C ALA A 105 32.14 -36.06 -24.63
N SER A 106 32.03 -35.22 -23.62
CA SER A 106 31.90 -35.67 -22.23
C SER A 106 30.81 -34.92 -21.51
N ASN A 107 30.18 -35.57 -20.53
CA ASN A 107 29.35 -34.89 -19.54
C ASN A 107 30.13 -34.72 -18.23
N LEU A 108 29.56 -33.94 -17.30
CA LEU A 108 30.10 -33.76 -15.96
C LEU A 108 29.07 -34.15 -14.91
N THR A 109 29.51 -34.95 -13.94
CA THR A 109 28.80 -35.19 -12.68
C THR A 109 29.15 -34.08 -11.70
N PHE A 110 28.15 -33.39 -11.15
CA PHE A 110 28.28 -32.34 -10.15
C PHE A 110 27.84 -32.83 -8.78
N GLN A 111 28.71 -32.65 -7.77
CA GLN A 111 28.36 -32.91 -6.38
C GLN A 111 28.52 -31.65 -5.53
N VAL A 112 27.60 -31.46 -4.58
CA VAL A 112 27.53 -30.29 -3.71
C VAL A 112 27.52 -30.73 -2.25
N TYR A 113 28.26 -30.01 -1.42
CA TYR A 113 28.40 -30.25 0.02
C TYR A 113 28.15 -28.94 0.78
N THR A 114 27.55 -29.04 1.97
CA THR A 114 27.63 -27.96 2.96
C THR A 114 29.08 -27.79 3.41
N THR A 115 29.41 -26.64 4.00
CA THR A 115 30.73 -26.43 4.59
C THR A 115 30.68 -26.33 6.11
N ASP A 116 31.78 -26.71 6.77
CA ASP A 116 32.04 -26.36 8.16
C ASP A 116 32.39 -24.86 8.31
N SER A 117 32.71 -24.41 9.53
CA SER A 117 33.11 -23.03 9.81
C SER A 117 34.45 -22.62 9.20
N ALA A 118 35.32 -23.58 8.87
CA ALA A 118 36.56 -23.36 8.13
C ALA A 118 36.33 -23.38 6.60
N GLY A 119 35.10 -23.62 6.16
CA GLY A 119 34.72 -23.70 4.76
C GLY A 119 35.12 -25.03 4.10
N ASN A 120 35.45 -26.07 4.87
CA ASN A 120 35.73 -27.40 4.32
C ASN A 120 34.42 -28.15 4.04
N PRO A 121 34.36 -28.98 2.99
CA PRO A 121 33.19 -29.81 2.70
C PRO A 121 32.84 -30.71 3.89
N LYS A 122 31.55 -30.78 4.24
CA LYS A 122 31.05 -31.52 5.39
C LYS A 122 30.00 -32.55 5.00
N ASP A 123 28.77 -32.12 4.74
CA ASP A 123 27.64 -33.01 4.46
C ASP A 123 27.22 -32.89 2.98
N GLN A 124 27.10 -34.02 2.28
CA GLN A 124 26.63 -34.01 0.89
C GLN A 124 25.18 -33.52 0.83
N VAL A 125 24.92 -32.53 -0.02
CA VAL A 125 23.55 -32.10 -0.34
C VAL A 125 22.92 -33.18 -1.22
N LYS A 126 21.74 -33.67 -0.81
CA LYS A 126 20.96 -34.59 -1.64
C LYS A 126 20.27 -33.80 -2.73
N LEU A 127 20.93 -33.70 -3.89
CA LEU A 127 20.41 -33.00 -5.05
C LEU A 127 19.20 -33.73 -5.63
N THR A 128 18.26 -32.95 -6.15
CA THR A 128 17.07 -33.41 -6.83
C THR A 128 17.31 -33.39 -8.34
N ASP A 129 16.90 -34.46 -9.01
CA ASP A 129 16.94 -34.55 -10.46
C ASP A 129 15.98 -33.50 -11.06
N PRO A 130 16.46 -32.61 -11.94
CA PRO A 130 15.66 -31.51 -12.46
C PRO A 130 14.48 -31.99 -13.32
N ASP A 131 14.64 -33.10 -14.03
CA ASP A 131 13.65 -33.63 -14.98
C ASP A 131 12.54 -34.42 -14.25
N THR A 132 12.91 -35.20 -13.24
CA THR A 132 11.96 -36.08 -12.54
C THR A 132 11.42 -35.47 -11.24
N GLY A 133 12.13 -34.51 -10.64
CA GLY A 133 11.81 -33.96 -9.32
C GLY A 133 11.96 -34.94 -8.17
N ARG A 134 12.68 -36.05 -8.38
CA ARG A 134 13.00 -37.06 -7.36
C ARG A 134 14.45 -36.91 -6.91
N PRO A 135 14.84 -37.46 -5.74
CA PRO A 135 16.24 -37.48 -5.34
C PRO A 135 17.11 -38.05 -6.47
N ALA A 136 18.12 -37.31 -6.88
CA ALA A 136 19.00 -37.72 -7.95
C ALA A 136 19.84 -38.94 -7.52
N ALA A 137 20.22 -39.77 -8.48
CA ALA A 137 21.06 -40.94 -8.22
C ALA A 137 22.32 -40.51 -7.48
N TYR A 138 22.62 -41.17 -6.36
CA TYR A 138 23.75 -40.86 -5.47
C TYR A 138 23.80 -39.42 -4.91
N GLY A 139 22.73 -38.62 -5.08
CA GLY A 139 22.68 -37.21 -4.67
C GLY A 139 23.54 -36.27 -5.51
N VAL A 140 23.76 -36.60 -6.79
CA VAL A 140 24.54 -35.80 -7.75
C VAL A 140 23.73 -35.51 -9.01
N ILE A 141 24.05 -34.45 -9.74
CA ILE A 141 23.40 -34.12 -11.02
C ILE A 141 24.41 -34.25 -12.14
N VAL A 142 24.02 -34.86 -13.25
CA VAL A 142 24.86 -35.02 -14.45
C VAL A 142 24.41 -34.01 -15.50
N SER A 143 25.35 -33.32 -16.15
CA SER A 143 25.03 -32.43 -17.27
C SER A 143 24.73 -33.21 -18.55
N ASP A 144 24.24 -32.49 -19.56
CA ASP A 144 24.34 -32.96 -20.94
C ASP A 144 25.81 -33.14 -21.37
N PHE A 145 26.01 -33.92 -22.43
CA PHE A 145 27.29 -34.05 -23.10
C PHE A 145 27.67 -32.73 -23.79
N VAL A 146 28.94 -32.36 -23.67
CA VAL A 146 29.54 -31.23 -24.36
C VAL A 146 30.81 -31.69 -25.07
N THR A 147 31.16 -31.04 -26.18
CA THR A 147 32.40 -31.33 -26.91
C THR A 147 33.62 -31.07 -26.01
N SER A 148 34.74 -31.77 -26.26
CA SER A 148 36.02 -31.49 -25.59
C SER A 148 36.38 -29.99 -25.67
N GLY A 149 36.77 -29.41 -24.52
CA GLY A 149 36.99 -27.95 -24.36
C GLY A 149 35.72 -27.15 -24.07
N GLY A 150 34.55 -27.77 -24.15
CA GLY A 150 33.23 -27.19 -23.88
C GLY A 150 32.96 -26.97 -22.40
N THR A 151 31.91 -26.21 -22.10
CA THR A 151 31.46 -25.93 -20.73
C THR A 151 30.17 -26.69 -20.44
N ALA A 152 30.26 -27.68 -19.56
CA ALA A 152 29.10 -28.37 -19.03
C ALA A 152 28.49 -27.56 -17.87
N SER A 153 27.17 -27.62 -17.73
CA SER A 153 26.46 -26.90 -16.67
C SER A 153 25.22 -27.63 -16.18
N VAL A 154 24.89 -27.41 -14.91
CA VAL A 154 23.64 -27.88 -14.28
C VAL A 154 23.04 -26.74 -13.46
N THR A 155 21.71 -26.64 -13.47
CA THR A 155 20.99 -25.71 -12.59
C THR A 155 20.41 -26.48 -11.41
N ILE A 156 20.79 -26.07 -10.20
CA ILE A 156 20.30 -26.69 -8.97
C ILE A 156 18.85 -26.30 -8.73
N ARG A 157 18.02 -27.30 -8.44
CA ARG A 157 16.58 -27.12 -8.23
C ARG A 157 16.31 -26.31 -6.96
N TYR A 158 15.22 -25.53 -6.98
CA TYR A 158 14.70 -24.90 -5.79
C TYR A 158 14.40 -25.93 -4.69
N GLY A 159 14.78 -25.62 -3.45
CA GLY A 159 14.59 -26.49 -2.27
C GLY A 159 15.86 -27.25 -1.86
N ASP A 160 16.79 -27.52 -2.78
CA ASP A 160 18.03 -28.24 -2.46
C ASP A 160 19.03 -27.37 -1.66
N LEU A 161 19.01 -26.06 -1.91
CA LEU A 161 19.91 -25.09 -1.27
C LEU A 161 19.15 -24.17 -0.31
N LYS A 162 19.77 -23.93 0.84
CA LYS A 162 19.34 -22.96 1.86
C LYS A 162 19.89 -21.57 1.52
N THR A 163 19.20 -20.55 2.00
CA THR A 163 19.66 -19.14 1.94
C THR A 163 20.83 -18.90 2.89
N ASN A 164 21.64 -17.88 2.62
CA ASN A 164 22.74 -17.42 3.47
C ASN A 164 23.70 -18.55 3.88
N THR A 165 24.00 -19.46 2.96
CA THR A 165 24.75 -20.69 3.26
C THR A 165 25.90 -20.86 2.27
N THR A 166 27.08 -21.19 2.79
CA THR A 166 28.24 -21.55 1.98
C THR A 166 28.23 -23.04 1.65
N TYR A 167 28.49 -23.33 0.38
CA TYR A 167 28.58 -24.66 -0.19
C TYR A 167 29.92 -24.85 -0.87
N ALA A 168 30.35 -26.11 -0.98
CA ALA A 168 31.46 -26.53 -1.82
C ALA A 168 30.94 -27.46 -2.91
N PHE A 169 31.49 -27.36 -4.12
CA PHE A 169 31.18 -28.25 -5.22
C PHE A 169 32.44 -28.65 -6.00
N ARG A 170 32.36 -29.79 -6.65
CA ARG A 170 33.38 -30.31 -7.57
C ARG A 170 32.72 -31.20 -8.62
N THR A 171 33.48 -31.57 -9.65
CA THR A 171 32.97 -32.36 -10.77
C THR A 171 33.85 -33.56 -11.10
N SER A 172 33.29 -34.50 -11.85
CA SER A 172 34.03 -35.57 -12.51
C SER A 172 33.48 -35.78 -13.92
N ALA A 173 34.36 -36.03 -14.89
CA ALA A 173 33.98 -36.23 -16.28
C ALA A 173 33.70 -37.69 -16.66
N PHE A 174 32.82 -37.88 -17.64
CA PHE A 174 32.55 -39.16 -18.30
C PHE A 174 32.35 -38.95 -19.80
N ASP A 175 33.08 -39.70 -20.63
CA ASP A 175 33.09 -39.57 -22.10
C ASP A 175 32.08 -40.49 -22.81
N GLY A 176 31.28 -41.26 -22.05
CA GLY A 176 30.41 -42.32 -22.57
C GLY A 176 30.98 -43.73 -22.37
N SER A 177 32.27 -43.85 -22.04
CA SER A 177 32.99 -45.10 -21.82
C SER A 177 33.83 -45.09 -20.54
N LEU A 178 34.64 -44.06 -20.31
CA LEU A 178 35.58 -43.93 -19.20
C LEU A 178 35.25 -42.72 -18.33
N TYR A 179 35.47 -42.90 -17.02
CA TYR A 179 35.42 -41.80 -16.06
C TYR A 179 36.79 -41.14 -15.90
N GLU A 180 36.78 -39.88 -15.50
CA GLU A 180 37.95 -39.25 -14.87
C GLU A 180 38.36 -40.06 -13.63
N THR A 181 39.66 -40.28 -13.42
CA THR A 181 40.15 -41.09 -12.29
C THR A 181 39.91 -40.42 -10.94
N ASN A 182 40.03 -39.09 -10.89
CA ASN A 182 39.90 -38.30 -9.67
C ASN A 182 38.82 -37.25 -9.83
N TRP A 183 38.26 -36.80 -8.73
CA TRP A 183 37.42 -35.61 -8.74
C TRP A 183 38.25 -34.34 -8.98
N SER A 184 37.63 -33.32 -9.56
CA SER A 184 38.23 -31.99 -9.64
C SER A 184 38.52 -31.41 -8.26
N SER A 185 39.32 -30.34 -8.22
CA SER A 185 39.45 -29.52 -7.02
C SER A 185 38.09 -28.96 -6.56
N TRP A 186 38.02 -28.59 -5.28
CA TRP A 186 36.84 -27.95 -4.71
C TRP A 186 36.76 -26.48 -5.09
N ALA A 187 35.58 -26.03 -5.51
CA ALA A 187 35.20 -24.63 -5.56
C ALA A 187 34.11 -24.36 -4.51
N LYS A 188 34.03 -23.12 -4.03
CA LYS A 188 33.03 -22.70 -3.02
C LYS A 188 32.09 -21.66 -3.60
N PHE A 189 30.83 -21.68 -3.16
CA PHE A 189 29.89 -20.61 -3.43
C PHE A 189 29.03 -20.30 -2.22
N HIS A 190 28.53 -19.07 -2.12
CA HIS A 190 27.68 -18.60 -1.02
C HIS A 190 26.36 -18.08 -1.55
N THR A 191 25.25 -18.67 -1.09
CA THR A 191 23.89 -18.24 -1.44
C THR A 191 23.50 -17.00 -0.66
N ARG A 192 22.80 -16.06 -1.30
CA ARG A 192 22.36 -14.85 -0.61
C ARG A 192 21.43 -15.11 0.57
N GLY A 193 21.41 -14.19 1.53
CA GLY A 193 20.36 -14.08 2.54
C GLY A 193 19.08 -13.43 2.02
N ARG A 194 18.04 -13.45 2.87
CA ARG A 194 16.77 -12.78 2.59
C ARG A 194 16.90 -11.27 2.74
N ALA A 195 16.32 -10.53 1.80
CA ALA A 195 16.16 -9.08 1.89
C ALA A 195 14.88 -8.70 2.65
N VAL A 196 13.89 -9.60 2.71
CA VAL A 196 12.60 -9.40 3.39
C VAL A 196 12.30 -10.59 4.30
N ASN A 197 12.00 -10.30 5.56
CA ASN A 197 11.52 -11.29 6.52
C ASN A 197 10.56 -10.63 7.50
N ILE A 198 9.28 -10.61 7.14
CA ILE A 198 8.23 -10.03 7.98
C ILE A 198 7.40 -11.15 8.56
N THR A 199 7.40 -11.30 9.89
CA THR A 199 6.55 -12.26 10.61
C THR A 199 5.17 -11.66 10.86
N LEU A 200 4.14 -12.46 10.58
CA LEU A 200 2.73 -12.06 10.55
C LEU A 200 1.86 -13.07 11.32
N PRO A 201 0.72 -12.61 11.86
CA PRO A 201 -0.28 -13.50 12.45
C PRO A 201 -1.01 -14.32 11.37
N GLU A 202 -1.78 -15.31 11.83
CA GLU A 202 -2.70 -16.10 11.01
C GLU A 202 -3.82 -15.21 10.43
N PRO A 203 -4.18 -15.35 9.14
CA PRO A 203 -5.38 -14.74 8.57
C PRO A 203 -6.64 -15.20 9.30
N ASN A 204 -7.53 -14.26 9.62
CA ASN A 204 -8.79 -14.55 10.29
C ASN A 204 -9.99 -14.25 9.37
N LYS A 205 -10.65 -15.31 8.86
CA LYS A 205 -11.82 -15.17 7.97
C LYS A 205 -12.99 -14.41 8.61
N ASP A 206 -13.12 -14.51 9.93
CA ASP A 206 -14.22 -13.95 10.73
C ASP A 206 -13.88 -12.57 11.31
N ALA A 207 -12.73 -11.99 10.94
CA ALA A 207 -12.38 -10.63 11.34
C ALA A 207 -13.45 -9.63 10.85
N PRO A 208 -13.91 -8.71 11.72
CA PRO A 208 -14.90 -7.71 11.36
C PRO A 208 -14.37 -6.79 10.26
N THR A 209 -15.28 -6.20 9.50
CA THR A 209 -14.93 -5.18 8.51
C THR A 209 -14.30 -3.97 9.21
N VAL A 210 -13.22 -3.44 8.63
CA VAL A 210 -12.61 -2.19 9.12
C VAL A 210 -13.58 -1.04 8.87
N ASN A 211 -13.94 -0.31 9.93
CA ASN A 211 -14.70 0.91 9.79
C ASN A 211 -13.79 2.02 9.26
N GLN A 212 -13.95 2.34 7.97
CA GLN A 212 -13.10 3.35 7.31
C GLN A 212 -13.25 4.75 7.91
N ASP A 213 -14.38 5.07 8.57
CA ASP A 213 -14.60 6.41 9.17
C ASP A 213 -13.68 6.69 10.35
N ASP A 214 -13.24 5.65 11.07
CA ASP A 214 -12.30 5.77 12.18
C ASP A 214 -10.92 6.30 11.73
N HIS A 215 -10.65 6.22 10.42
CA HIS A 215 -9.42 6.67 9.78
C HIS A 215 -9.57 8.00 9.01
N GLN A 216 -10.78 8.58 8.99
CA GLN A 216 -11.06 9.85 8.30
C GLN A 216 -10.95 11.06 9.24
N LYS A 217 -9.70 11.45 9.52
CA LYS A 217 -9.42 12.65 10.33
C LYS A 217 -9.68 13.94 9.54
N PRO A 218 -10.20 15.01 10.19
CA PRO A 218 -10.31 16.33 9.57
C PRO A 218 -8.96 16.79 8.98
N GLN A 219 -9.02 17.39 7.79
CA GLN A 219 -7.87 17.95 7.09
C GLN A 219 -7.95 19.46 7.17
N LYS A 220 -6.88 20.09 7.66
CA LYS A 220 -6.77 21.55 7.72
C LYS A 220 -6.75 22.11 6.29
N ILE A 221 -7.51 23.17 6.08
CA ILE A 221 -7.52 23.95 4.85
C ILE A 221 -7.09 25.39 5.13
N ALA A 222 -6.82 26.14 4.07
CA ALA A 222 -6.60 27.58 4.19
C ALA A 222 -7.86 28.26 4.78
N GLN A 223 -7.65 29.36 5.50
CA GLN A 223 -8.75 30.25 5.87
C GLN A 223 -9.40 30.82 4.61
N PRO A 224 -10.72 31.11 4.65
CA PRO A 224 -11.42 31.60 3.48
C PRO A 224 -10.84 32.93 2.99
N SER A 225 -10.95 33.15 1.68
CA SER A 225 -10.69 34.44 1.07
C SER A 225 -11.79 35.42 1.50
N ILE A 226 -11.39 36.64 1.82
CA ILE A 226 -12.28 37.69 2.33
C ILE A 226 -12.26 38.84 1.33
N ALA A 227 -13.45 39.32 0.96
CA ALA A 227 -13.61 40.40 0.01
C ALA A 227 -14.53 41.49 0.57
N PRO A 228 -14.21 42.78 0.32
CA PRO A 228 -15.14 43.86 0.57
C PRO A 228 -16.34 43.77 -0.38
N VAL A 229 -17.48 44.32 0.03
CA VAL A 229 -18.71 44.39 -0.77
C VAL A 229 -19.16 45.83 -0.88
N ASP A 230 -19.62 46.22 -2.07
CA ASP A 230 -20.10 47.58 -2.29
C ASP A 230 -21.29 47.97 -1.38
N PRO A 231 -21.40 49.25 -0.99
CA PRO A 231 -20.51 50.35 -1.34
C PRO A 231 -19.18 50.31 -0.57
N THR A 232 -18.07 50.44 -1.29
CA THR A 232 -16.71 50.48 -0.75
C THR A 232 -16.21 51.93 -0.66
N GLU A 233 -16.36 52.57 0.50
CA GLU A 233 -15.73 53.87 0.77
C GLU A 233 -14.41 53.64 1.52
N PRO A 234 -13.34 54.42 1.23
CA PRO A 234 -12.11 54.30 1.99
C PRO A 234 -12.38 54.69 3.46
N PRO A 235 -11.75 53.99 4.43
CA PRO A 235 -11.86 54.38 5.82
C PRO A 235 -11.30 55.80 6.00
N ILE A 236 -12.12 56.72 6.51
CA ILE A 236 -11.63 58.06 6.86
C ILE A 236 -10.56 57.86 7.94
N SER A 237 -9.36 58.38 7.70
CA SER A 237 -8.17 58.30 8.57
C SER A 237 -7.52 56.92 8.78
N ARG A 238 -7.79 55.92 7.93
CA ARG A 238 -6.99 54.68 7.85
C ARG A 238 -6.62 54.32 6.42
N SER A 239 -5.73 53.35 6.26
CA SER A 239 -5.42 52.77 4.96
C SER A 239 -6.49 51.73 4.58
N ALA A 240 -6.70 51.52 3.28
CA ALA A 240 -7.54 50.42 2.80
C ALA A 240 -6.87 49.04 3.00
N GLU A 241 -5.55 49.00 3.17
CA GLU A 241 -4.75 47.78 3.38
C GLU A 241 -5.02 47.12 4.74
N ASP A 242 -5.63 47.85 5.68
CA ASP A 242 -6.00 47.36 7.01
C ASP A 242 -7.19 46.35 7.00
N GLY A 243 -7.71 46.02 5.80
CA GLY A 243 -8.79 45.04 5.60
C GLY A 243 -10.19 45.55 5.97
N TRP A 244 -10.33 46.85 6.23
CA TRP A 244 -11.62 47.48 6.52
C TRP A 244 -12.37 47.81 5.25
N ASN A 245 -13.65 47.46 5.22
CA ASN A 245 -14.59 47.92 4.21
C ASN A 245 -15.62 48.88 4.83
N CYS A 246 -15.66 50.13 4.36
CA CYS A 246 -16.51 51.14 4.98
C CYS A 246 -17.69 51.53 4.11
N GLY A 247 -18.82 51.76 4.77
CA GLY A 247 -19.96 52.41 4.16
C GLY A 247 -19.82 53.93 4.15
N LYS A 248 -20.82 54.58 3.55
CA LYS A 248 -20.90 56.04 3.48
C LYS A 248 -21.02 56.65 4.88
N LEU A 249 -20.46 57.84 5.07
CA LEU A 249 -20.68 58.64 6.28
C LEU A 249 -22.18 58.95 6.47
N ASN A 250 -22.73 58.63 7.64
CA ASN A 250 -24.06 59.09 8.01
C ASN A 250 -24.00 60.57 8.38
N LYS A 251 -24.46 61.45 7.48
CA LYS A 251 -24.41 62.90 7.67
C LYS A 251 -25.23 63.41 8.86
N LYS A 252 -26.21 62.66 9.34
CA LYS A 252 -27.06 63.06 10.49
C LYS A 252 -26.35 62.85 11.83
N THR A 253 -25.58 61.78 11.93
CA THR A 253 -24.94 61.35 13.18
C THR A 253 -23.42 61.55 13.17
N GLY A 254 -22.84 61.81 12.00
CA GLY A 254 -21.39 61.93 11.83
C GLY A 254 -20.67 60.59 11.88
N ILE A 255 -21.33 59.43 11.77
CA ILE A 255 -20.67 58.12 11.94
C ILE A 255 -20.38 57.46 10.59
N GLN A 256 -19.12 57.11 10.33
CA GLN A 256 -18.73 56.24 9.21
C GLN A 256 -18.65 54.78 9.70
N PRO A 257 -19.48 53.88 9.18
CA PRO A 257 -19.42 52.46 9.49
C PRO A 257 -18.31 51.76 8.73
N CYS A 258 -17.62 50.82 9.35
CA CYS A 258 -16.62 49.96 8.73
C CYS A 258 -16.78 48.53 9.24
N SER A 259 -16.66 47.55 8.36
CA SER A 259 -16.66 46.13 8.72
C SER A 259 -15.36 45.48 8.30
N ARG A 260 -14.96 44.43 9.02
CA ARG A 260 -13.97 43.46 8.56
C ARG A 260 -14.24 42.09 9.17
N LEU A 261 -13.66 41.07 8.56
CA LEU A 261 -13.66 39.71 9.09
C LEU A 261 -12.22 39.33 9.39
N VAL A 262 -11.94 38.90 10.61
CA VAL A 262 -10.57 38.57 11.06
C VAL A 262 -10.55 37.11 11.50
N PRO A 263 -9.72 36.24 10.90
CA PRO A 263 -9.46 34.92 11.46
C PRO A 263 -8.93 35.03 12.89
N ASP A 264 -9.59 34.39 13.84
CA ASP A 264 -9.26 34.48 15.26
C ASP A 264 -9.51 33.15 15.98
N ASP A 265 -8.41 32.45 16.28
CA ASP A 265 -8.40 31.17 17.00
C ASP A 265 -8.24 31.35 18.52
N SER A 266 -8.43 32.57 19.04
CA SER A 266 -8.30 32.86 20.47
C SER A 266 -9.29 32.06 21.32
N LYS A 267 -8.91 31.81 22.58
CA LYS A 267 -9.79 31.13 23.55
C LYS A 267 -11.15 31.83 23.67
N LYS A 268 -11.20 33.15 23.53
CA LYS A 268 -12.43 33.95 23.62
C LYS A 268 -13.42 33.59 22.51
N ILE A 269 -12.97 33.58 21.25
CA ILE A 269 -13.82 33.24 20.10
C ILE A 269 -14.26 31.78 20.16
N ARG A 270 -13.36 30.87 20.56
CA ARG A 270 -13.71 29.45 20.74
C ARG A 270 -14.77 29.24 21.82
N ASP A 271 -14.54 29.78 23.02
CA ASP A 271 -15.49 29.65 24.12
C ASP A 271 -16.86 30.23 23.73
N ALA A 272 -16.89 31.33 22.98
CA ALA A 272 -18.12 31.90 22.43
C ALA A 272 -18.82 30.92 21.46
N LEU A 273 -18.12 30.39 20.45
CA LEU A 273 -18.69 29.46 19.46
C LEU A 273 -19.11 28.11 20.06
N THR A 274 -18.56 27.69 21.21
CA THR A 274 -18.97 26.46 21.89
C THR A 274 -20.12 26.69 22.87
N LYS A 275 -20.09 27.80 23.63
CA LYS A 275 -20.96 28.02 24.80
C LYS A 275 -22.08 29.04 24.56
N GLY A 276 -22.00 29.82 23.49
CA GLY A 276 -22.89 30.96 23.27
C GLY A 276 -22.65 32.10 24.26
N THR A 277 -23.68 32.92 24.50
CA THR A 277 -23.63 34.03 25.46
C THR A 277 -23.74 33.55 26.91
N ASN A 278 -23.10 34.29 27.83
CA ASN A 278 -22.91 33.91 29.24
C ASN A 278 -24.22 33.47 29.96
N GLY A 279 -24.43 32.16 30.14
CA GLY A 279 -25.30 31.60 31.18
C GLY A 279 -26.49 30.72 30.76
N LEU A 280 -26.77 30.55 29.46
CA LEU A 280 -27.79 29.59 29.01
C LEU A 280 -27.18 28.17 28.96
N LYS A 281 -27.75 27.24 29.74
CA LYS A 281 -27.20 25.91 30.08
C LYS A 281 -27.10 24.90 28.92
N ALA A 282 -27.37 25.29 27.68
CA ALA A 282 -27.34 24.38 26.52
C ALA A 282 -26.19 24.77 25.56
N PRO A 283 -25.35 23.81 25.13
CA PRO A 283 -24.39 24.04 24.04
C PRO A 283 -25.10 24.58 22.78
N LEU A 284 -24.40 25.39 21.99
CA LEU A 284 -24.93 25.83 20.71
C LEU A 284 -25.19 24.62 19.79
N PRO A 285 -26.28 24.63 19.01
CA PRO A 285 -26.52 23.56 18.05
C PRO A 285 -25.46 23.62 16.94
N HIS A 286 -24.70 22.54 16.78
CA HIS A 286 -23.75 22.37 15.68
C HIS A 286 -24.35 21.46 14.61
N LEU A 287 -24.14 21.79 13.34
CA LEU A 287 -24.49 20.95 12.21
C LEU A 287 -23.49 19.78 12.08
N VAL A 288 -22.24 20.03 12.48
CA VAL A 288 -21.12 19.08 12.44
C VAL A 288 -20.50 18.97 13.83
N ASP A 289 -20.70 17.82 14.48
CA ASP A 289 -20.38 17.60 15.89
C ASP A 289 -18.91 17.86 16.28
N TRP A 290 -17.98 17.69 15.35
CA TRP A 290 -16.55 17.89 15.60
C TRP A 290 -16.07 19.34 15.38
N CYS A 291 -16.89 20.24 14.84
CA CYS A 291 -16.51 21.65 14.64
C CYS A 291 -16.32 22.40 15.95
N ALA A 292 -17.12 22.10 16.97
CA ALA A 292 -17.07 22.75 18.27
C ALA A 292 -15.70 22.67 18.96
N ASN A 293 -14.86 21.70 18.57
CA ASN A 293 -13.56 21.40 19.18
C ASN A 293 -12.35 21.79 18.33
N LEU A 294 -12.54 22.38 17.15
CA LEU A 294 -11.45 22.72 16.24
C LEU A 294 -11.17 24.23 16.16
N THR A 295 -9.89 24.55 15.97
CA THR A 295 -9.41 25.87 15.56
C THR A 295 -9.13 25.87 14.09
N GLY A 296 -9.41 26.97 13.42
CA GLY A 296 -9.16 27.11 12.00
C GLY A 296 -10.03 26.25 11.09
N SER A 297 -9.90 26.48 9.78
CA SER A 297 -10.77 25.85 8.80
C SER A 297 -10.35 24.41 8.49
N HIS A 298 -11.30 23.47 8.48
CA HIS A 298 -11.08 22.05 8.31
C HIS A 298 -12.19 21.38 7.49
N ILE A 299 -11.84 20.30 6.78
CA ILE A 299 -12.80 19.47 6.02
C ILE A 299 -12.61 17.97 6.31
N LYS A 300 -13.71 17.25 6.30
CA LYS A 300 -13.81 15.82 5.96
C LYS A 300 -14.47 15.69 4.59
N ARG A 301 -14.69 14.47 4.08
CA ARG A 301 -15.31 14.26 2.77
C ARG A 301 -16.72 14.86 2.64
N TYR A 302 -17.49 14.89 3.73
CA TYR A 302 -18.89 15.33 3.75
C TYR A 302 -19.19 16.45 4.74
N GLU A 303 -18.20 16.93 5.48
CA GLU A 303 -18.40 17.85 6.60
C GLU A 303 -17.28 18.89 6.59
N ALA A 304 -17.60 20.15 6.85
CA ALA A 304 -16.63 21.22 6.91
C ALA A 304 -16.91 22.17 8.08
N CYS A 305 -15.83 22.68 8.66
CA CYS A 305 -15.83 23.79 9.61
C CYS A 305 -15.01 24.91 8.98
N ILE A 306 -15.64 26.03 8.66
CA ILE A 306 -15.03 27.21 8.05
C ILE A 306 -15.04 28.32 9.11
N GLY A 307 -13.87 28.68 9.62
CA GLY A 307 -13.76 29.47 10.85
C GLY A 307 -12.45 29.25 11.58
N SER A 308 -12.23 29.81 12.76
CA SER A 308 -13.08 30.73 13.51
C SER A 308 -12.79 32.19 13.16
N PHE A 309 -13.82 33.04 13.10
CA PHE A 309 -13.65 34.46 12.80
C PHE A 309 -14.14 35.35 13.94
N ASN A 310 -13.54 36.53 14.05
CA ASN A 310 -14.14 37.69 14.67
C ASN A 310 -14.67 38.61 13.54
N TYR A 311 -15.99 38.72 13.42
CA TYR A 311 -16.61 39.73 12.57
C TYR A 311 -16.67 41.04 13.36
N GLU A 312 -16.04 42.09 12.83
CA GLU A 312 -15.94 43.39 13.49
C GLU A 312 -16.73 44.44 12.71
N TYR A 313 -17.47 45.24 13.46
CA TYR A 313 -18.21 46.40 12.98
C TYR A 313 -17.81 47.63 13.82
N GLU A 314 -17.23 48.61 13.15
CA GLU A 314 -16.67 49.81 13.74
C GLU A 314 -17.44 51.05 13.27
N GLY A 315 -17.76 51.97 14.17
CA GLY A 315 -18.34 53.27 13.87
C GLY A 315 -17.34 54.37 14.19
N ARG A 316 -16.77 55.00 13.16
CA ARG A 316 -15.88 56.16 13.33
C ARG A 316 -16.67 57.43 13.46
N VAL A 317 -16.47 58.19 14.53
CA VAL A 317 -17.15 59.48 14.72
C VAL A 317 -16.37 60.59 14.00
N ILE A 318 -17.05 61.26 13.08
CA ILE A 318 -16.57 62.35 12.24
C ILE A 318 -17.40 63.60 12.56
N LYS A 319 -16.72 64.69 12.89
CA LYS A 319 -17.34 66.00 13.15
C LYS A 319 -16.66 67.05 12.30
N ASP A 320 -17.44 67.90 11.63
CA ASP A 320 -16.94 68.98 10.76
C ASP A 320 -15.94 68.49 9.70
N GLY A 321 -16.18 67.27 9.17
CA GLY A 321 -15.33 66.63 8.18
C GLY A 321 -14.02 66.04 8.72
N ARG A 322 -13.81 66.01 10.04
CA ARG A 322 -12.60 65.48 10.69
C ARG A 322 -12.91 64.34 11.67
N PRO A 323 -12.05 63.31 11.76
CA PRO A 323 -12.20 62.28 12.78
C PRO A 323 -12.04 62.88 14.19
N THR A 324 -12.90 62.50 15.12
CA THR A 324 -12.80 62.95 16.53
C THR A 324 -11.86 62.08 17.36
N GLY A 325 -11.49 60.90 16.85
CA GLY A 325 -10.76 59.85 17.59
C GLY A 325 -11.68 58.90 18.37
N GLU A 326 -12.98 59.18 18.43
CA GLU A 326 -13.96 58.28 19.04
C GLU A 326 -14.34 57.15 18.07
N ILE A 327 -14.35 55.92 18.60
CA ILE A 327 -14.62 54.69 17.87
C ILE A 327 -15.66 53.88 18.64
N LEU A 328 -16.76 53.54 17.98
CA LEU A 328 -17.76 52.60 18.48
C LEU A 328 -17.42 51.21 17.96
N ASN A 329 -17.42 50.19 18.83
CA ASN A 329 -17.08 48.82 18.44
C ASN A 329 -18.21 47.85 18.68
N ALA A 330 -18.48 47.00 17.69
CA ALA A 330 -19.29 45.81 17.84
C ALA A 330 -18.58 44.63 17.18
N SER A 331 -18.69 43.44 17.76
CA SER A 331 -18.01 42.25 17.26
C SER A 331 -18.75 40.97 17.59
N TRP A 332 -18.60 39.97 16.73
CA TRP A 332 -19.20 38.65 16.87
C TRP A 332 -18.18 37.57 16.55
N ALA A 333 -18.15 36.54 17.38
CA ALA A 333 -17.55 35.28 17.00
C ALA A 333 -18.44 34.63 15.93
N ALA A 334 -17.84 34.28 14.80
CA ALA A 334 -18.53 33.67 13.66
C ALA A 334 -17.88 32.33 13.28
N GLY A 335 -18.73 31.31 13.10
CA GLY A 335 -18.31 29.98 12.64
C GLY A 335 -19.31 29.45 11.61
N GLN A 336 -18.81 28.99 10.47
CA GLN A 336 -19.61 28.39 9.41
C GLN A 336 -19.38 26.88 9.37
N GLU A 337 -20.46 26.13 9.20
CA GLU A 337 -20.43 24.67 9.07
C GLU A 337 -21.19 24.25 7.82
N VAL A 338 -20.71 23.21 7.15
CA VAL A 338 -21.37 22.67 5.95
C VAL A 338 -21.40 21.16 6.05
N LYS A 339 -22.57 20.57 5.81
CA LYS A 339 -22.79 19.12 5.81
C LYS A 339 -23.41 18.69 4.49
N LEU A 340 -22.61 17.94 3.74
CA LEU A 340 -22.96 17.38 2.45
C LEU A 340 -23.62 16.02 2.61
N SER A 341 -24.33 15.60 1.56
CA SER A 341 -24.87 14.25 1.46
C SER A 341 -24.23 13.51 0.29
N GLY A 342 -23.73 12.31 0.56
CA GLY A 342 -23.24 11.41 -0.50
C GLY A 342 -24.36 10.78 -1.34
N THR A 343 -25.63 11.03 -1.00
CA THR A 343 -26.81 10.39 -1.63
C THR A 343 -27.96 11.36 -1.87
N SER A 344 -27.71 12.67 -1.84
CA SER A 344 -28.70 13.70 -2.13
C SER A 344 -28.08 14.86 -2.92
N GLU A 345 -28.90 15.51 -3.73
CA GLU A 345 -28.60 16.79 -4.40
C GLU A 345 -28.62 17.96 -3.40
N THR A 346 -29.24 17.76 -2.23
CA THR A 346 -29.39 18.77 -1.18
C THR A 346 -28.34 18.60 -0.08
N PHE A 347 -27.79 19.72 0.37
CA PHE A 347 -26.85 19.81 1.48
C PHE A 347 -27.11 21.06 2.32
N THR A 348 -26.67 21.03 3.58
CA THR A 348 -27.01 22.08 4.55
C THR A 348 -25.78 22.92 4.89
N GLN A 349 -25.96 24.23 5.01
CA GLN A 349 -25.01 25.17 5.57
C GLN A 349 -25.58 25.79 6.85
N GLN A 350 -24.72 25.99 7.84
CA GLN A 350 -25.03 26.68 9.10
C GLN A 350 -24.04 27.82 9.34
N LEU A 351 -24.51 28.94 9.91
CA LEU A 351 -23.68 30.01 10.46
C LEU A 351 -24.06 30.25 11.92
N VAL A 352 -23.06 30.30 12.78
CA VAL A 352 -23.19 30.61 14.20
C VAL A 352 -22.64 32.01 14.43
N LEU A 353 -23.42 32.87 15.10
CA LEU A 353 -23.05 34.24 15.47
C LEU A 353 -23.24 34.45 16.97
N VAL A 354 -22.15 34.81 17.66
CA VAL A 354 -22.17 35.04 19.11
C VAL A 354 -21.60 36.42 19.39
N PRO A 355 -22.37 37.35 20.00
CA PRO A 355 -21.87 38.70 20.27
C PRO A 355 -20.72 38.65 21.28
N VAL A 356 -19.66 39.39 20.98
CA VAL A 356 -18.41 39.43 21.75
C VAL A 356 -18.23 40.79 22.46
N ALA A 357 -18.67 41.87 21.82
CA ALA A 357 -18.76 43.21 22.38
C ALA A 357 -19.70 44.04 21.51
N ILE A 358 -20.48 44.96 22.08
CA ILE A 358 -21.27 45.95 21.34
C ILE A 358 -21.31 47.23 22.18
N ASP A 359 -20.88 48.34 21.59
CA ASP A 359 -20.92 49.66 22.22
C ASP A 359 -22.37 50.15 22.37
N ALA A 360 -22.73 50.62 23.57
CA ALA A 360 -24.05 51.15 23.88
C ALA A 360 -24.48 52.30 22.94
N LYS A 361 -23.52 53.09 22.44
CA LYS A 361 -23.77 54.22 21.54
C LYS A 361 -24.24 53.81 20.14
N PHE A 362 -24.08 52.54 19.75
CA PHE A 362 -24.72 52.04 18.55
C PHE A 362 -26.25 51.94 18.68
N VAL A 363 -26.82 52.02 19.89
CA VAL A 363 -28.23 51.74 20.22
C VAL A 363 -28.58 50.27 19.97
N SER A 364 -28.47 49.81 18.72
CA SER A 364 -28.51 48.42 18.32
C SER A 364 -27.65 48.19 17.07
N VAL A 365 -27.26 46.93 16.86
CA VAL A 365 -26.67 46.49 15.59
C VAL A 365 -27.49 45.33 15.05
N THR A 366 -27.90 45.44 13.79
CA THR A 366 -28.59 44.39 13.02
C THR A 366 -27.63 43.80 12.00
N LEU A 367 -27.58 42.47 11.88
CA LEU A 367 -26.79 41.78 10.87
C LEU A 367 -27.73 41.19 9.81
N ASN A 368 -27.61 41.60 8.57
CA ASN A 368 -28.23 40.90 7.45
C ASN A 368 -27.25 39.86 6.90
N VAL A 369 -27.68 38.61 6.78
CA VAL A 369 -26.83 37.50 6.33
C VAL A 369 -27.37 36.93 5.03
N GLU A 370 -26.51 36.83 4.03
CA GLU A 370 -26.81 36.25 2.73
C GLU A 370 -25.93 35.00 2.53
N PHE A 371 -26.57 33.87 2.23
CA PHE A 371 -25.91 32.62 1.85
C PHE A 371 -26.08 32.41 0.35
N ASP A 372 -24.97 32.33 -0.38
CA ASP A 372 -24.98 32.28 -1.83
C ASP A 372 -24.26 31.04 -2.36
N CYS A 373 -24.93 30.31 -3.24
CA CYS A 373 -24.27 29.55 -4.28
C CYS A 373 -23.77 30.51 -5.35
N LEU A 374 -22.44 30.64 -5.52
CA LEU A 374 -21.89 31.65 -6.44
C LEU A 374 -22.26 31.42 -7.91
N LEU A 375 -22.51 30.17 -8.26
CA LEU A 375 -22.90 29.76 -9.59
C LEU A 375 -24.39 29.40 -9.56
N ALA A 376 -25.23 30.43 -9.66
CA ALA A 376 -26.69 30.32 -9.51
C ALA A 376 -27.36 29.43 -10.58
N ASP A 377 -26.68 29.16 -11.70
CA ASP A 377 -27.08 28.17 -12.71
C ASP A 377 -26.85 26.73 -12.24
N ARG A 378 -25.92 26.51 -11.30
CA ARG A 378 -25.50 25.21 -10.81
C ARG A 378 -26.10 24.82 -9.48
N CYS A 379 -26.47 25.76 -8.61
CA CYS A 379 -27.21 25.40 -7.41
C CYS A 379 -28.15 26.51 -6.92
N SER A 380 -29.25 26.09 -6.29
CA SER A 380 -30.28 26.97 -5.75
C SER A 380 -30.22 27.02 -4.23
N ASN A 381 -30.62 28.17 -3.68
CA ASN A 381 -30.72 28.38 -2.24
C ASN A 381 -32.17 28.16 -1.78
N GLY A 382 -32.35 27.34 -0.74
CA GLY A 382 -33.62 27.20 -0.04
C GLY A 382 -33.93 28.38 0.88
N PRO A 383 -35.05 28.33 1.62
CA PRO A 383 -35.36 29.35 2.62
C PRO A 383 -34.34 29.31 3.77
N GLN A 384 -33.94 30.49 4.23
CA GLN A 384 -33.10 30.63 5.43
C GLN A 384 -33.97 30.55 6.68
N SER A 385 -33.48 29.85 7.71
CA SER A 385 -34.10 29.81 9.04
C SER A 385 -33.09 30.28 10.09
N TRP A 386 -33.58 31.03 11.08
CA TRP A 386 -32.75 31.56 12.17
C TRP A 386 -33.35 31.18 13.52
N ASP A 387 -32.52 30.61 14.38
CA ASP A 387 -32.77 30.52 15.81
C ASP A 387 -32.00 31.65 16.50
N GLY A 388 -32.70 32.54 17.22
CA GLY A 388 -32.17 33.81 17.70
C GLY A 388 -32.40 34.98 16.72
N ALA A 389 -32.55 36.19 17.28
CA ALA A 389 -32.75 37.39 16.47
C ALA A 389 -31.42 37.83 15.81
N LEU A 390 -31.50 38.58 14.71
CA LEU A 390 -30.31 39.15 14.08
C LEU A 390 -30.06 40.60 14.51
N VAL A 391 -30.57 40.99 15.67
CA VAL A 391 -30.46 42.34 16.22
C VAL A 391 -30.06 42.29 17.68
N TRP A 392 -28.98 42.96 18.02
CA TRP A 392 -28.47 43.06 19.39
C TRP A 392 -28.50 44.50 19.86
N THR A 393 -28.96 44.72 21.08
CA THR A 393 -28.99 46.06 21.67
C THR A 393 -27.66 46.38 22.33
N GLY A 394 -27.24 47.64 22.31
CA GLY A 394 -26.06 48.07 23.05
C GLY A 394 -26.27 48.08 24.57
N ALA A 395 -27.52 48.04 25.05
CA ALA A 395 -27.86 47.99 26.47
C ALA A 395 -27.77 46.56 27.05
N ASP A 396 -28.12 45.55 26.24
CA ASP A 396 -27.95 44.12 26.56
C ASP A 396 -27.33 43.38 25.36
N PRO A 397 -26.00 43.51 25.19
CA PRO A 397 -25.31 43.02 24.01
C PRO A 397 -25.17 41.50 23.99
N PHE A 398 -25.38 40.83 25.12
CA PHE A 398 -25.20 39.37 25.27
C PHE A 398 -26.54 38.63 25.46
N SER A 399 -27.66 39.29 25.15
CA SER A 399 -29.01 38.74 25.30
C SER A 399 -29.22 37.38 24.60
N HIS A 400 -28.55 37.13 23.47
CA HIS A 400 -28.69 35.89 22.72
C HIS A 400 -27.53 35.65 21.75
N SER A 401 -27.41 34.40 21.30
CA SER A 401 -26.66 33.98 20.12
C SER A 401 -27.64 33.69 18.99
N SER A 402 -27.14 33.64 17.74
CA SER A 402 -27.99 33.39 16.58
C SER A 402 -27.38 32.31 15.69
N VAL A 403 -28.20 31.33 15.30
CA VAL A 403 -27.80 30.21 14.46
C VAL A 403 -28.69 30.18 13.23
N GLY A 404 -28.08 30.44 12.08
CA GLY A 404 -28.73 30.45 10.78
C GLY A 404 -28.49 29.14 10.04
N LYS A 405 -29.51 28.60 9.40
CA LYS A 405 -29.43 27.41 8.54
C LYS A 405 -30.06 27.66 7.19
N ILE A 406 -29.48 27.04 6.17
CA ILE A 406 -30.01 27.02 4.81
C ILE A 406 -29.67 25.68 4.16
N ASP A 407 -30.59 25.20 3.33
CA ASP A 407 -30.32 24.09 2.42
C ASP A 407 -30.00 24.64 1.03
N HIS A 408 -28.98 24.09 0.39
CA HIS A 408 -28.67 24.31 -1.00
C HIS A 408 -29.00 23.05 -1.79
N THR A 409 -29.45 23.20 -3.04
CA THR A 409 -29.75 22.08 -3.93
C THR A 409 -28.97 22.22 -5.23
N TRP A 410 -28.15 21.23 -5.54
CA TRP A 410 -27.44 21.13 -6.81
C TRP A 410 -28.42 20.93 -7.98
N ASN A 411 -28.27 21.72 -9.04
CA ASN A 411 -29.01 21.57 -10.28
C ASN A 411 -28.36 20.48 -11.14
N THR A 412 -29.06 19.38 -11.37
CA THR A 412 -28.49 18.18 -12.00
C THR A 412 -28.57 18.15 -13.53
N ALA A 413 -28.54 19.34 -14.15
CA ALA A 413 -28.42 19.49 -15.59
C ALA A 413 -27.15 18.83 -16.15
N ASN A 414 -26.03 18.91 -15.41
CA ASN A 414 -24.77 18.26 -15.74
C ASN A 414 -24.60 16.94 -14.97
N LYS A 415 -23.72 16.06 -15.47
CA LYS A 415 -23.34 14.81 -14.76
C LYS A 415 -22.47 15.08 -13.53
N ALA A 416 -21.76 16.19 -13.50
CA ALA A 416 -20.99 16.65 -12.35
C ALA A 416 -20.76 18.16 -12.44
N ASP A 417 -20.70 18.82 -11.28
CA ASP A 417 -20.36 20.24 -11.16
C ASP A 417 -19.48 20.48 -9.94
N THR A 418 -18.65 21.51 -10.03
CA THR A 418 -18.01 22.14 -8.86
C THR A 418 -18.83 23.35 -8.43
N LEU A 419 -19.09 23.44 -7.13
CA LEU A 419 -19.86 24.49 -6.48
C LEU A 419 -18.99 25.21 -5.44
N ASP A 420 -19.19 26.51 -5.35
CA ASP A 420 -18.56 27.39 -4.38
C ASP A 420 -19.64 28.11 -3.57
N LEU A 421 -19.47 28.08 -2.24
CA LEU A 421 -20.35 28.78 -1.32
C LEU A 421 -19.72 30.09 -0.89
N SER A 422 -20.55 31.11 -0.78
CA SER A 422 -20.17 32.40 -0.25
C SER A 422 -21.16 32.87 0.78
N THR A 423 -20.63 33.48 1.85
CA THR A 423 -21.46 34.09 2.88
C THR A 423 -21.14 35.58 2.95
N LYS A 424 -22.16 36.41 3.06
CA LYS A 424 -22.05 37.86 3.22
C LYS A 424 -22.77 38.29 4.48
N ILE A 425 -22.12 39.13 5.29
CA ILE A 425 -22.74 39.81 6.43
C ILE A 425 -22.74 41.31 6.14
N THR A 426 -23.90 41.95 6.29
CA THR A 426 -24.03 43.41 6.28
C THR A 426 -24.51 43.87 7.65
N ALA A 427 -23.72 44.70 8.33
CA ALA A 427 -24.08 45.28 9.61
C ALA A 427 -24.77 46.64 9.44
N TYR A 428 -25.78 46.89 10.26
CA TYR A 428 -26.57 48.13 10.29
C TYR A 428 -26.71 48.61 11.73
N SER A 429 -26.74 49.91 11.94
CA SER A 429 -27.12 50.51 13.23
C SER A 429 -28.01 51.72 12.98
N PRO A 430 -28.97 52.05 13.86
CA PRO A 430 -29.79 53.26 13.72
C PRO A 430 -28.97 54.56 13.60
N VAL A 431 -27.73 54.56 14.12
CA VAL A 431 -26.85 55.72 14.12
C VAL A 431 -25.77 55.69 13.04
N ALA A 432 -25.70 54.65 12.20
CA ALA A 432 -24.67 54.51 11.16
C ALA A 432 -25.25 53.90 9.87
N ASN A 433 -24.59 54.14 8.74
CA ASN A 433 -24.97 53.47 7.49
C ASN A 433 -24.54 51.98 7.50
N PRO A 434 -24.88 51.17 6.49
CA PRO A 434 -24.38 49.80 6.42
C PRO A 434 -22.90 49.69 6.06
N ALA A 435 -22.25 48.63 6.56
CA ALA A 435 -20.98 48.13 6.05
C ALA A 435 -21.02 46.59 5.96
N ALA A 436 -20.38 46.01 4.95
CA ALA A 436 -20.53 44.60 4.60
C ALA A 436 -19.20 43.90 4.31
N MET A 437 -19.14 42.60 4.60
CA MET A 437 -18.03 41.73 4.23
C MET A 437 -18.56 40.43 3.64
N ARG A 438 -17.80 39.85 2.71
CA ARG A 438 -18.07 38.54 2.12
C ARG A 438 -16.86 37.65 2.26
N TRP A 439 -17.08 36.34 2.40
CA TRP A 439 -15.99 35.35 2.35
C TRP A 439 -16.38 34.11 1.56
N GLN A 440 -15.35 33.38 1.12
CA GLN A 440 -15.43 32.17 0.30
C GLN A 440 -14.33 31.20 0.72
N ALA A 441 -14.68 29.93 0.91
CA ALA A 441 -13.73 28.91 1.36
C ALA A 441 -13.24 28.07 0.18
N ASP A 442 -12.23 28.56 -0.53
CA ASP A 442 -11.62 27.82 -1.66
C ASP A 442 -11.09 26.44 -1.25
N GLY A 443 -10.74 26.23 0.02
CA GLY A 443 -10.36 24.92 0.54
C GLY A 443 -11.51 23.91 0.65
N ALA A 444 -12.76 24.39 0.66
CA ALA A 444 -13.98 23.62 0.89
C ALA A 444 -14.92 23.66 -0.32
N GLN A 445 -14.37 23.69 -1.53
CA GLN A 445 -15.18 23.55 -2.74
C GLN A 445 -15.88 22.20 -2.78
N ILE A 446 -17.12 22.21 -3.26
CA ILE A 446 -18.00 21.06 -3.30
C ILE A 446 -17.99 20.52 -4.72
N ARG A 447 -17.87 19.21 -4.88
CA ARG A 447 -18.19 18.52 -6.13
C ARG A 447 -19.44 17.69 -5.93
N CYS A 448 -20.44 17.92 -6.78
CA CYS A 448 -21.62 17.07 -6.87
C CYS A 448 -21.57 16.29 -8.18
N ASP A 449 -21.98 15.01 -8.16
CA ASP A 449 -21.89 14.14 -9.32
C ASP A 449 -22.97 13.04 -9.35
N LYS A 450 -23.21 12.51 -10.54
CA LYS A 450 -23.90 11.23 -10.83
C LYS A 450 -22.95 10.22 -11.50
N ILE A 451 -21.63 10.43 -11.37
CA ILE A 451 -20.61 9.60 -12.05
C ILE A 451 -20.21 8.44 -11.14
N SER A 452 -19.98 8.71 -9.85
CA SER A 452 -19.64 7.68 -8.88
C SER A 452 -20.79 6.68 -8.72
N SER A 453 -22.02 7.18 -8.67
CA SER A 453 -23.27 6.43 -8.56
C SER A 453 -24.39 7.17 -9.31
N ASP A 454 -25.39 6.43 -9.81
CA ASP A 454 -26.60 7.01 -10.41
C ASP A 454 -27.41 7.83 -9.40
N THR A 455 -27.24 7.55 -8.10
CA THR A 455 -27.75 8.42 -7.04
C THR A 455 -26.86 9.66 -6.93
N PRO A 456 -27.40 10.87 -7.18
CA PRO A 456 -26.65 12.11 -7.01
C PRO A 456 -26.15 12.29 -5.59
N GLY A 457 -24.99 12.92 -5.46
CA GLY A 457 -24.38 13.22 -4.17
C GLY A 457 -23.25 14.22 -4.29
N CYS A 458 -22.91 14.85 -3.17
CA CYS A 458 -21.92 15.92 -3.07
C CYS A 458 -20.81 15.57 -2.07
N THR A 459 -19.59 16.00 -2.37
CA THR A 459 -18.38 15.80 -1.54
C THR A 459 -17.50 17.04 -1.54
N PHE A 460 -16.70 17.22 -0.50
CA PHE A 460 -15.56 18.13 -0.54
C PHE A 460 -14.43 17.46 -1.30
N TYR A 461 -14.24 17.83 -2.57
CA TYR A 461 -13.34 17.10 -3.46
C TYR A 461 -11.86 17.26 -3.09
N LYS A 462 -11.50 18.35 -2.39
CA LYS A 462 -10.15 18.59 -1.88
C LYS A 462 -9.78 17.73 -0.67
N TYR A 463 -10.75 17.06 -0.04
CA TYR A 463 -10.47 16.08 1.01
C TYR A 463 -9.95 14.77 0.39
N ILE A 464 -8.77 14.34 0.84
CA ILE A 464 -8.11 13.10 0.39
C ILE A 464 -8.41 11.96 1.38
N PRO A 465 -9.31 11.01 1.09
CA PRO A 465 -9.65 9.95 2.03
C PRO A 465 -8.50 8.94 2.24
N THR A 466 -8.51 8.25 3.38
CA THR A 466 -7.50 7.23 3.74
C THR A 466 -8.11 5.84 3.70
N TRP A 467 -7.56 4.96 2.86
CA TRP A 467 -7.90 3.53 2.82
C TRP A 467 -7.06 2.75 3.83
N VAL A 468 -7.72 1.92 4.65
CA VAL A 468 -7.05 0.99 5.57
C VAL A 468 -7.50 -0.44 5.26
N MET A 469 -6.53 -1.27 4.89
CA MET A 469 -6.76 -2.69 4.60
C MET A 469 -7.07 -3.47 5.90
N ASN A 470 -7.85 -4.54 5.77
CA ASN A 470 -8.17 -5.40 6.91
C ASN A 470 -6.98 -6.32 7.28
N PHE A 471 -6.08 -5.80 8.12
CA PHE A 471 -4.90 -6.54 8.57
C PHE A 471 -5.25 -7.85 9.27
N ALA A 472 -6.26 -7.87 10.15
CA ALA A 472 -6.64 -9.09 10.86
C ALA A 472 -7.16 -10.17 9.89
N LYS A 473 -7.84 -9.77 8.81
CA LYS A 473 -8.38 -10.70 7.82
C LYS A 473 -7.35 -11.20 6.82
N THR A 474 -6.47 -10.32 6.35
CA THR A 474 -5.53 -10.59 5.26
C THR A 474 -4.11 -10.07 5.54
N PRO A 475 -3.45 -10.47 6.65
CA PRO A 475 -2.16 -9.90 7.06
C PRO A 475 -1.08 -9.89 5.95
N PRO A 476 -0.91 -10.96 5.14
CA PRO A 476 0.14 -10.98 4.12
C PRO A 476 -0.02 -9.95 2.99
N ALA A 477 -1.24 -9.68 2.54
CA ALA A 477 -1.49 -8.64 1.52
C ALA A 477 -1.19 -7.24 2.08
N VAL A 478 -1.57 -6.98 3.33
CA VAL A 478 -1.26 -5.72 4.01
C VAL A 478 0.25 -5.54 4.19
N ALA A 479 0.97 -6.61 4.55
CA ALA A 479 2.42 -6.59 4.68
C ALA A 479 3.13 -6.30 3.36
N HIS A 480 2.65 -6.89 2.26
CA HIS A 480 3.18 -6.62 0.92
C HIS A 480 2.99 -5.14 0.56
N ALA A 481 1.77 -4.62 0.67
CA ALA A 481 1.47 -3.22 0.37
C ALA A 481 2.27 -2.25 1.26
N TRP A 482 2.40 -2.53 2.56
CA TRP A 482 3.24 -1.75 3.47
C TRP A 482 4.71 -1.75 3.06
N LEU A 483 5.29 -2.92 2.75
CA LEU A 483 6.68 -3.03 2.34
C LEU A 483 6.96 -2.13 1.15
N ILE A 484 6.11 -2.21 0.13
CA ILE A 484 6.27 -1.43 -1.11
C ILE A 484 6.13 0.07 -0.84
N GLN A 485 5.08 0.50 -0.12
CA GLN A 485 4.90 1.91 0.24
C GLN A 485 6.08 2.45 1.07
N ALA A 486 6.54 1.69 2.06
CA ALA A 486 7.51 2.17 3.03
C ALA A 486 8.95 2.15 2.49
N LYS A 487 9.25 1.25 1.54
CA LYS A 487 10.62 1.01 1.08
C LYS A 487 10.95 1.62 -0.28
N LEU A 488 10.01 1.62 -1.22
CA LEU A 488 10.27 2.09 -2.58
C LEU A 488 10.30 3.62 -2.67
N PRO A 489 11.13 4.20 -3.56
CA PRO A 489 11.38 5.64 -3.63
C PRO A 489 10.14 6.48 -3.98
N ASN A 490 9.15 5.88 -4.64
CA ASN A 490 7.91 6.53 -5.05
C ASN A 490 6.84 6.58 -3.94
N HIS A 491 7.03 5.85 -2.83
CA HIS A 491 6.15 5.82 -1.66
C HIS A 491 4.62 5.77 -1.95
N PRO A 492 4.14 4.83 -2.79
CA PRO A 492 2.76 4.81 -3.29
C PRO A 492 1.71 4.83 -2.17
N GLY A 493 0.89 5.87 -2.13
CA GLY A 493 -0.18 6.05 -1.15
C GLY A 493 0.25 6.62 0.20
N SER A 494 1.53 6.97 0.37
CA SER A 494 2.04 7.46 1.66
C SER A 494 1.67 8.91 1.92
N LYS A 495 0.90 9.11 2.99
CA LYS A 495 0.61 10.45 3.52
C LYS A 495 1.87 11.14 4.06
N ALA A 496 2.77 10.39 4.69
CA ALA A 496 4.01 10.94 5.25
C ALA A 496 4.97 11.45 4.17
N ALA A 497 5.01 10.79 3.00
CA ALA A 497 5.80 11.23 1.86
C ALA A 497 5.05 12.23 0.94
N ASN A 498 3.78 12.55 1.24
CA ASN A 498 2.89 13.33 0.39
C ASN A 498 2.79 12.78 -1.05
N LYS A 499 2.64 11.44 -1.16
CA LYS A 499 2.54 10.70 -2.43
C LYS A 499 1.24 9.88 -2.46
N PRO A 500 0.07 10.48 -2.75
CA PRO A 500 -1.19 9.75 -2.76
C PRO A 500 -1.23 8.75 -3.91
N LEU A 501 -2.10 7.76 -3.80
CA LEU A 501 -2.54 7.00 -4.96
C LEU A 501 -3.63 7.78 -5.68
N PHE A 502 -3.69 7.66 -7.00
CA PHE A 502 -4.74 8.27 -7.83
C PHE A 502 -5.67 7.18 -8.36
N PHE A 503 -6.95 7.28 -8.06
CA PHE A 503 -7.92 6.24 -8.36
C PHE A 503 -8.15 6.09 -9.87
N LEU A 504 -8.13 4.84 -10.35
CA LEU A 504 -8.54 4.47 -11.69
C LEU A 504 -9.82 3.61 -11.59
N PRO A 505 -11.01 4.19 -11.85
CA PRO A 505 -12.27 3.45 -11.83
C PRO A 505 -12.41 2.54 -13.06
N ALA A 506 -13.55 1.85 -13.15
CA ALA A 506 -13.91 1.06 -14.32
C ALA A 506 -13.83 1.88 -15.63
N ALA A 507 -13.68 1.17 -16.76
CA ALA A 507 -13.40 1.76 -18.08
C ALA A 507 -14.42 2.85 -18.49
N ASP A 508 -15.70 2.67 -18.19
CA ASP A 508 -16.77 3.60 -18.51
C ASP A 508 -16.77 4.89 -17.65
N LYS A 509 -15.91 4.94 -16.62
CA LYS A 509 -15.85 6.04 -15.65
C LYS A 509 -14.49 6.74 -15.59
N ASN A 510 -13.54 6.39 -16.45
CA ASN A 510 -12.26 7.09 -16.56
C ASN A 510 -12.05 7.69 -17.95
N GLN A 511 -11.22 8.74 -18.02
CA GLN A 511 -11.00 9.53 -19.23
C GLN A 511 -10.35 8.73 -20.38
N HIS A 512 -9.70 7.60 -20.06
CA HIS A 512 -8.97 6.79 -21.03
C HIS A 512 -9.72 5.54 -21.49
N GLY A 513 -10.93 5.27 -20.98
CA GLY A 513 -11.63 4.03 -21.29
C GLY A 513 -10.88 2.77 -20.83
N ARG A 514 -9.93 2.89 -19.89
CA ARG A 514 -8.99 1.83 -19.56
C ARG A 514 -9.57 0.93 -18.47
N ASN A 515 -9.64 -0.37 -18.74
CA ASN A 515 -9.98 -1.35 -17.72
C ASN A 515 -8.78 -1.57 -16.77
N PRO A 516 -8.93 -1.43 -15.44
CA PRO A 516 -7.88 -1.76 -14.47
C PRO A 516 -7.26 -3.15 -14.66
N ASN A 517 -8.00 -4.13 -15.21
CA ASN A 517 -7.45 -5.46 -15.51
C ASN A 517 -6.29 -5.42 -16.51
N HIS A 518 -6.25 -4.46 -17.44
CA HIS A 518 -5.10 -4.33 -18.35
C HIS A 518 -3.82 -3.91 -17.61
N ASN A 519 -3.93 -3.22 -16.47
CA ASN A 519 -2.77 -2.97 -15.61
C ASN A 519 -2.34 -4.27 -14.93
N ARG A 520 -3.32 -5.01 -14.42
CA ARG A 520 -3.09 -6.30 -13.76
C ARG A 520 -2.45 -7.31 -14.69
N GLU A 521 -2.81 -7.36 -15.96
CA GLU A 521 -2.25 -8.30 -16.95
C GLU A 521 -0.74 -8.07 -17.20
N VAL A 522 -0.23 -6.86 -17.01
CA VAL A 522 1.22 -6.55 -17.14
C VAL A 522 2.00 -7.06 -15.93
N ILE A 523 1.48 -6.82 -14.72
CA ILE A 523 2.18 -7.17 -13.48
C ILE A 523 1.91 -8.62 -13.09
N CYS A 524 0.65 -9.00 -13.12
CA CYS A 524 0.08 -10.27 -12.73
C CYS A 524 -0.68 -10.96 -13.87
N PRO A 525 0.01 -11.40 -14.94
CA PRO A 525 -0.60 -12.18 -16.01
C PRO A 525 -1.36 -13.39 -15.49
N ASP A 526 -2.35 -13.82 -16.29
CA ASP A 526 -3.15 -15.01 -15.96
C ASP A 526 -2.28 -16.23 -15.67
N LYS A 527 -2.64 -16.94 -14.60
CA LYS A 527 -1.95 -18.14 -14.09
C LYS A 527 -0.49 -17.93 -13.66
N TRP A 528 0.03 -16.69 -13.63
CA TRP A 528 1.42 -16.43 -13.23
C TRP A 528 1.77 -17.09 -11.90
N ALA A 529 0.94 -16.94 -10.87
CA ALA A 529 1.26 -17.50 -9.54
C ALA A 529 1.26 -19.03 -9.52
N ALA A 530 0.43 -19.68 -10.35
CA ALA A 530 0.38 -21.13 -10.45
C ALA A 530 1.58 -21.71 -11.22
N THR A 531 2.11 -20.96 -12.20
CA THR A 531 3.19 -21.42 -13.08
C THR A 531 4.57 -20.98 -12.60
N TYR A 532 4.69 -19.73 -12.14
CA TYR A 532 5.96 -19.05 -11.85
C TYR A 532 6.06 -18.55 -10.40
N GLY A 533 4.94 -18.43 -9.68
CA GLY A 533 4.93 -18.05 -8.27
C GLY A 533 5.80 -18.98 -7.41
N ASN A 534 6.24 -18.49 -6.25
CA ASN A 534 7.05 -19.32 -5.37
C ASN A 534 6.21 -20.51 -4.88
N PRO A 535 6.70 -21.76 -5.02
CA PRO A 535 5.91 -22.95 -4.68
C PRO A 535 5.64 -23.08 -3.18
N ASP A 536 6.36 -22.35 -2.32
CA ASP A 536 6.10 -22.29 -0.88
C ASP A 536 4.99 -21.29 -0.52
N ALA A 537 4.47 -20.53 -1.49
CA ALA A 537 3.34 -19.66 -1.26
C ALA A 537 2.14 -20.47 -0.76
N THR A 538 1.69 -20.18 0.46
CA THR A 538 0.68 -21.01 1.12
C THR A 538 -0.73 -20.61 0.70
N THR A 539 -1.51 -21.59 0.25
CA THR A 539 -2.96 -21.49 0.07
C THR A 539 -3.69 -21.82 1.38
N VAL A 540 -4.86 -21.26 1.60
CA VAL A 540 -5.72 -21.49 2.79
C VAL A 540 -6.98 -22.27 2.42
N THR A 541 -6.81 -23.53 2.01
CA THR A 541 -7.93 -24.39 1.57
C THR A 541 -8.91 -24.71 2.70
N GLU A 542 -8.47 -24.59 3.96
CA GLU A 542 -9.31 -24.68 5.14
C GLU A 542 -10.24 -23.46 5.35
N ILE A 543 -9.91 -22.31 4.75
CA ILE A 543 -10.77 -21.12 4.75
C ILE A 543 -11.63 -21.09 3.48
N SER A 544 -11.04 -21.43 2.34
CA SER A 544 -11.71 -21.46 1.04
C SER A 544 -11.28 -22.72 0.27
N SER A 545 -12.17 -23.71 0.18
CA SER A 545 -11.86 -25.05 -0.34
C SER A 545 -11.23 -25.11 -1.73
N ASN A 546 -11.51 -24.11 -2.57
CA ASN A 546 -10.96 -23.97 -3.93
C ASN A 546 -9.83 -22.94 -4.02
N ASP A 547 -9.22 -22.56 -2.90
CA ASP A 547 -8.13 -21.58 -2.89
C ASP A 547 -6.94 -22.06 -3.71
N LYS A 548 -6.34 -21.12 -4.45
CA LYS A 548 -5.20 -21.36 -5.34
C LYS A 548 -4.21 -20.22 -5.18
N ALA A 549 -2.95 -20.46 -5.52
CA ALA A 549 -1.96 -19.39 -5.57
C ALA A 549 -2.43 -18.28 -6.53
N SER A 550 -2.30 -17.04 -6.09
CA SER A 550 -2.68 -15.83 -6.82
C SER A 550 -1.55 -14.80 -6.79
N CYS A 551 -1.56 -13.96 -7.81
CA CYS A 551 -0.63 -12.85 -7.98
C CYS A 551 -1.26 -11.57 -7.43
N ASP A 552 -0.65 -11.04 -6.37
CA ASP A 552 -0.97 -9.75 -5.78
C ASP A 552 0.00 -8.67 -6.30
N GLU A 553 -0.48 -7.43 -6.40
CA GLU A 553 0.33 -6.30 -6.88
C GLU A 553 0.11 -5.05 -6.02
N PHE A 554 1.18 -4.26 -5.86
CA PHE A 554 1.08 -2.92 -5.28
C PHE A 554 2.05 -1.94 -5.97
N ALA A 555 1.66 -0.72 -6.35
CA ALA A 555 0.34 -0.13 -6.21
C ALA A 555 -0.74 -0.85 -7.04
N TYR A 556 -1.98 -0.78 -6.56
CA TYR A 556 -3.11 -1.54 -7.11
C TYR A 556 -3.36 -1.27 -8.60
N ALA A 557 -3.80 -2.27 -9.35
CA ALA A 557 -4.24 -2.12 -10.75
C ALA A 557 -5.27 -1.01 -10.95
N SER A 558 -6.16 -0.77 -9.98
CA SER A 558 -7.16 0.30 -10.00
C SER A 558 -6.59 1.66 -9.58
N SER A 559 -5.35 1.96 -9.98
CA SER A 559 -4.71 3.25 -9.75
C SER A 559 -3.79 3.64 -10.91
N TYR A 560 -3.59 4.96 -11.10
CA TYR A 560 -2.60 5.47 -12.05
C TYR A 560 -1.15 5.19 -11.60
N ASN A 561 -0.97 4.79 -10.35
CA ASN A 561 0.31 4.40 -9.78
C ASN A 561 0.63 2.91 -10.03
N SER A 562 -0.29 2.12 -10.61
CA SER A 562 0.03 0.73 -10.96
C SER A 562 1.23 0.68 -11.89
N GLY A 563 2.07 -0.34 -11.71
CA GLY A 563 3.17 -0.60 -12.64
C GLY A 563 2.69 -0.88 -14.07
N GLY A 564 1.49 -1.45 -14.23
CA GLY A 564 0.91 -1.74 -15.54
C GLY A 564 0.19 -0.56 -16.19
N MET A 565 0.20 0.63 -15.58
CA MET A 565 -0.42 1.83 -16.14
C MET A 565 0.54 2.54 -17.10
N PRO A 566 0.22 2.69 -18.40
CA PRO A 566 1.11 3.34 -19.35
C PRO A 566 1.30 4.83 -19.06
N ALA A 567 2.53 5.34 -19.18
CA ALA A 567 2.83 6.76 -19.01
C ALA A 567 2.09 7.62 -20.06
N SER A 568 1.84 7.08 -21.26
CA SER A 568 1.03 7.75 -22.29
C SER A 568 -0.42 8.00 -21.88
N MET A 569 -0.90 7.34 -20.82
CA MET A 569 -2.22 7.51 -20.21
C MET A 569 -2.12 8.09 -18.79
N GLY A 570 -1.01 8.77 -18.46
CA GLY A 570 -0.80 9.38 -17.14
C GLY A 570 -0.32 8.39 -16.06
N GLY A 571 0.11 7.19 -16.43
CA GLY A 571 0.73 6.23 -15.53
C GLY A 571 2.00 6.79 -14.86
N MET A 572 2.14 6.54 -13.57
CA MET A 572 3.20 7.15 -12.75
C MET A 572 4.39 6.20 -12.49
N ASN A 573 4.21 4.90 -12.73
CA ASN A 573 5.16 3.85 -12.38
C ASN A 573 5.30 2.78 -13.47
N GLU A 574 5.08 3.14 -14.74
CA GLU A 574 5.08 2.20 -15.87
C GLU A 574 6.30 1.26 -15.86
N VAL A 575 6.03 -0.04 -16.00
CA VAL A 575 7.03 -1.09 -16.25
C VAL A 575 6.58 -1.99 -17.39
N ASP A 576 7.53 -2.64 -18.04
CA ASP A 576 7.24 -3.56 -19.17
C ASP A 576 6.60 -4.85 -18.67
N THR A 577 7.07 -5.36 -17.52
CA THR A 577 6.55 -6.59 -16.93
C THR A 577 6.58 -6.54 -15.42
N GLY A 578 5.77 -7.37 -14.75
CA GLY A 578 5.89 -7.51 -13.31
C GLY A 578 7.23 -8.09 -12.82
N ASN A 579 8.13 -8.58 -13.69
CA ASN A 579 9.48 -9.01 -13.28
C ASN A 579 10.35 -7.82 -12.82
N ASP A 580 9.98 -6.61 -13.23
CA ASP A 580 10.66 -5.37 -12.86
C ASP A 580 10.22 -4.85 -11.47
N CYS A 581 9.25 -5.53 -10.85
CA CYS A 581 8.78 -5.23 -9.50
C CYS A 581 9.56 -6.01 -8.42
N VAL A 582 9.47 -5.55 -7.17
CA VAL A 582 9.91 -6.34 -6.01
C VAL A 582 9.13 -7.64 -5.94
N GLN A 583 9.83 -8.78 -5.96
CA GLN A 583 9.22 -10.12 -5.90
C GLN A 583 9.14 -10.63 -4.45
N THR A 584 7.94 -10.87 -3.96
CA THR A 584 7.72 -11.51 -2.64
C THR A 584 6.81 -12.73 -2.72
N TYR A 585 6.74 -13.49 -1.62
CA TYR A 585 5.72 -14.51 -1.43
C TYR A 585 5.31 -14.63 0.04
N ALA A 586 4.07 -15.03 0.25
CA ALA A 586 3.50 -15.25 1.57
C ALA A 586 3.44 -16.75 1.90
N THR A 587 4.02 -17.15 3.03
CA THR A 587 4.08 -18.56 3.44
C THR A 587 3.69 -18.73 4.90
N ARG A 588 3.01 -19.82 5.22
CA ARG A 588 2.80 -20.30 6.58
C ARG A 588 3.96 -21.22 6.94
N VAL A 589 4.82 -20.79 7.86
CA VAL A 589 5.97 -21.62 8.30
C VAL A 589 5.51 -22.70 9.27
N LYS A 590 4.53 -22.36 10.11
CA LYS A 590 3.79 -23.29 10.97
C LYS A 590 2.43 -22.66 11.33
N GLN A 591 1.50 -23.45 11.85
CA GLN A 591 0.20 -22.93 12.27
C GLN A 591 0.35 -21.74 13.24
N GLY A 592 -0.29 -20.62 12.93
CA GLY A 592 -0.22 -19.40 13.72
C GLY A 592 0.97 -18.48 13.43
N GLU A 593 1.86 -18.84 12.49
CA GLU A 593 3.04 -18.05 12.12
C GLU A 593 3.19 -17.98 10.59
N TRP A 594 2.92 -16.80 10.05
CA TRP A 594 3.10 -16.48 8.65
C TRP A 594 4.32 -15.60 8.44
N HIS A 595 4.87 -15.66 7.23
CA HIS A 595 5.90 -14.76 6.80
C HIS A 595 5.59 -14.19 5.43
N LEU A 596 5.97 -12.93 5.23
CA LEU A 596 6.27 -12.39 3.91
C LEU A 596 7.79 -12.46 3.71
N TYR A 597 8.21 -13.11 2.62
CA TYR A 597 9.60 -13.22 2.21
C TYR A 597 9.79 -12.64 0.82
N ASP A 598 11.01 -12.21 0.51
CA ASP A 598 11.46 -11.99 -0.86
C ASP A 598 11.69 -13.35 -1.56
N ASP A 599 11.46 -13.41 -2.86
CA ASP A 599 11.71 -14.63 -3.63
C ASP A 599 13.22 -14.83 -3.82
N VAL A 600 13.76 -15.86 -3.17
CA VAL A 600 15.20 -16.17 -3.18
C VAL A 600 15.65 -16.93 -4.44
N ARG A 601 14.70 -17.29 -5.31
CA ARG A 601 14.98 -17.82 -6.66
C ARG A 601 15.45 -16.73 -7.62
N GLU A 602 15.10 -15.47 -7.34
CA GLU A 602 15.52 -14.31 -8.12
C GLU A 602 16.70 -13.59 -7.49
N ALA A 603 17.17 -12.46 -8.04
CA ALA A 603 18.10 -11.60 -7.31
C ALA A 603 17.41 -10.90 -6.13
N ALA A 604 18.18 -10.37 -5.17
CA ALA A 604 17.61 -9.52 -4.13
C ALA A 604 17.00 -8.25 -4.75
N PRO A 605 15.91 -7.70 -4.18
CA PRO A 605 15.42 -6.38 -4.55
C PRO A 605 16.54 -5.33 -4.47
N THR A 606 16.60 -4.49 -5.49
CA THR A 606 17.53 -3.36 -5.57
C THR A 606 17.03 -2.16 -4.77
N TRP A 607 15.74 -2.14 -4.44
CA TRP A 607 15.00 -1.02 -3.87
C TRP A 607 14.95 0.22 -4.78
N THR A 608 15.19 0.01 -6.08
CA THR A 608 14.99 1.01 -7.14
C THR A 608 13.75 0.72 -7.99
N GLU A 609 13.10 -0.42 -7.74
CA GLU A 609 11.83 -0.79 -8.34
C GLU A 609 10.75 0.25 -8.02
N VAL A 610 9.66 0.25 -8.80
CA VAL A 610 8.53 1.18 -8.64
C VAL A 610 7.22 0.48 -8.26
N CYS A 611 7.23 -0.84 -8.20
CA CYS A 611 6.08 -1.70 -7.90
C CYS A 611 6.52 -2.94 -7.13
N GLY A 612 5.56 -3.64 -6.54
CA GLY A 612 5.70 -4.97 -5.95
C GLY A 612 4.75 -5.97 -6.57
N ARG A 613 5.21 -7.22 -6.63
CA ARG A 613 4.44 -8.38 -7.04
C ARG A 613 4.65 -9.52 -6.05
N SER A 614 3.57 -10.18 -5.65
CA SER A 614 3.63 -11.22 -4.63
C SER A 614 2.83 -12.47 -4.98
N ALA A 615 3.43 -13.64 -4.73
CA ALA A 615 2.72 -14.91 -4.74
C ALA A 615 2.11 -15.20 -3.37
N MET A 616 0.79 -15.36 -3.29
CA MET A 616 0.08 -15.66 -2.04
C MET A 616 -1.21 -16.44 -2.29
N SER A 617 -1.93 -16.80 -1.23
CA SER A 617 -3.30 -17.32 -1.34
C SER A 617 -4.22 -16.40 -2.16
N GLY A 618 -5.04 -16.99 -3.02
CA GLY A 618 -6.07 -16.31 -3.78
C GLY A 618 -7.19 -15.73 -2.91
N TRP A 619 -7.57 -16.44 -1.85
CA TRP A 619 -8.50 -15.92 -0.85
C TRP A 619 -7.94 -14.66 -0.17
N ILE A 620 -6.66 -14.68 0.25
CA ILE A 620 -6.02 -13.51 0.89
C ILE A 620 -5.99 -12.32 -0.07
N ASN A 621 -5.47 -12.52 -1.27
CA ASN A 621 -5.35 -11.48 -2.29
C ASN A 621 -6.72 -10.87 -2.64
N SER A 622 -7.68 -11.69 -3.08
CA SER A 622 -9.01 -11.20 -3.52
C SER A 622 -9.81 -10.53 -2.40
N THR A 623 -9.65 -10.99 -1.16
CA THR A 623 -10.35 -10.42 0.00
C THR A 623 -9.74 -9.11 0.48
N SER A 624 -8.43 -8.90 0.26
CA SER A 624 -7.71 -7.74 0.77
C SER A 624 -8.21 -6.40 0.22
N MET A 625 -8.63 -6.41 -1.05
CA MET A 625 -9.17 -5.23 -1.75
C MET A 625 -10.63 -5.40 -2.16
N GLY A 626 -11.03 -6.58 -2.64
CA GLY A 626 -12.30 -6.90 -3.34
C GLY A 626 -13.49 -5.94 -3.16
N GLY A 627 -14.59 -6.42 -2.58
CA GLY A 627 -15.79 -5.60 -2.38
C GLY A 627 -15.59 -4.44 -1.39
N ALA A 628 -14.63 -4.59 -0.47
CA ALA A 628 -14.36 -3.60 0.58
C ALA A 628 -13.84 -2.27 0.01
N PHE A 629 -13.10 -2.30 -1.11
CA PHE A 629 -12.66 -1.09 -1.79
C PHE A 629 -13.68 -0.61 -2.84
N SER A 630 -13.98 -1.43 -3.86
CA SER A 630 -14.76 -0.99 -5.03
C SER A 630 -16.25 -0.73 -4.75
N GLY A 631 -16.83 -1.42 -3.77
CA GLY A 631 -18.21 -1.21 -3.31
C GLY A 631 -18.32 -0.55 -1.93
N GLY A 632 -17.25 -0.65 -1.12
CA GLY A 632 -17.16 -0.03 0.20
C GLY A 632 -16.52 1.35 0.12
N PHE A 633 -15.19 1.43 0.19
CA PHE A 633 -14.43 2.68 0.31
C PHE A 633 -14.67 3.66 -0.84
N SER A 634 -14.41 3.25 -2.09
CA SER A 634 -14.49 4.13 -3.26
C SER A 634 -15.91 4.63 -3.51
N GLY A 635 -16.92 3.77 -3.33
CA GLY A 635 -18.34 4.16 -3.39
C GLY A 635 -18.72 5.10 -2.25
N LYS A 636 -18.40 4.74 -0.99
CA LYS A 636 -18.73 5.52 0.21
C LYS A 636 -18.13 6.93 0.18
N TYR A 637 -16.90 7.09 -0.31
CA TYR A 637 -16.26 8.40 -0.43
C TYR A 637 -16.43 9.02 -1.82
N ARG A 638 -17.26 8.41 -2.69
CA ARG A 638 -17.53 8.86 -4.06
C ARG A 638 -16.27 9.22 -4.82
N MET A 639 -15.31 8.31 -4.89
CA MET A 639 -14.07 8.53 -5.62
C MET A 639 -14.35 8.57 -7.12
N LEU A 640 -13.83 9.58 -7.81
CA LEU A 640 -13.82 9.68 -9.28
C LEU A 640 -12.44 9.41 -9.86
N ASP A 641 -12.36 9.34 -11.19
CA ASP A 641 -11.11 9.23 -11.93
C ASP A 641 -10.11 10.29 -11.45
N GLN A 642 -8.88 9.84 -11.15
CA GLN A 642 -7.80 10.67 -10.59
C GLN A 642 -8.06 11.30 -9.22
N ASP A 643 -9.15 10.97 -8.51
CA ASP A 643 -9.28 11.40 -7.12
C ASP A 643 -8.12 10.78 -6.30
N PRO A 644 -7.37 11.60 -5.52
CA PRO A 644 -6.29 11.11 -4.70
C PRO A 644 -6.83 10.39 -3.45
N TYR A 645 -6.12 9.37 -2.98
CA TYR A 645 -6.36 8.73 -1.68
C TYR A 645 -5.06 8.26 -1.02
N TRP A 646 -5.06 8.24 0.31
CA TRP A 646 -3.98 7.67 1.11
C TRP A 646 -4.22 6.17 1.33
N VAL A 647 -3.14 5.43 1.57
CA VAL A 647 -3.21 4.07 2.12
C VAL A 647 -2.42 4.04 3.40
N ASP A 648 -3.03 3.60 4.50
CA ASP A 648 -2.39 3.57 5.81
C ASP A 648 -2.26 2.13 6.34
N PHE A 649 -1.18 1.89 7.08
CA PHE A 649 -0.80 0.58 7.61
C PHE A 649 -0.47 0.67 9.11
N PRO A 650 -1.46 0.98 9.98
CA PRO A 650 -1.21 1.25 11.40
C PRO A 650 -0.45 0.14 12.13
N GLN A 651 -0.68 -1.12 11.75
CA GLN A 651 -0.08 -2.30 12.37
C GLN A 651 1.44 -2.42 12.12
N PHE A 652 1.99 -1.60 11.23
CA PHE A 652 3.41 -1.58 10.89
C PHE A 652 4.13 -0.32 11.37
N ALA A 653 3.47 0.54 12.17
CA ALA A 653 4.05 1.80 12.65
C ALA A 653 5.36 1.61 13.45
N HIS A 654 5.57 0.44 14.06
CA HIS A 654 6.79 0.08 14.79
C HIS A 654 7.87 -0.56 13.91
N CYS A 655 7.56 -0.92 12.67
CA CYS A 655 8.50 -1.55 11.75
C CYS A 655 9.42 -0.51 11.09
N ASN A 656 10.66 -0.88 10.79
CA ASN A 656 11.63 0.01 10.13
C ASN A 656 12.03 -0.53 8.75
N ALA A 657 11.49 0.08 7.69
CA ALA A 657 11.82 -0.25 6.32
C ALA A 657 13.15 0.36 5.83
N SER A 658 13.80 1.29 6.53
CA SER A 658 15.02 1.94 6.00
C SER A 658 16.24 1.01 5.91
N ARG A 659 16.21 -0.12 6.62
CA ARG A 659 17.30 -1.12 6.65
C ARG A 659 17.48 -1.83 5.31
N ALA A 660 18.69 -2.29 5.02
CA ALA A 660 19.00 -3.07 3.82
C ALA A 660 18.18 -4.39 3.77
N THR A 661 18.12 -5.09 4.90
CA THR A 661 17.17 -6.17 5.15
C THR A 661 15.97 -5.62 5.91
N VAL A 662 14.78 -5.75 5.35
CA VAL A 662 13.53 -5.39 6.02
C VAL A 662 13.05 -6.58 6.83
N ALA A 663 13.26 -6.51 8.14
CA ALA A 663 12.78 -7.50 9.09
C ALA A 663 11.84 -6.85 10.10
N CYS A 664 10.67 -7.45 10.32
CA CYS A 664 9.73 -7.02 11.34
C CYS A 664 8.91 -8.18 11.89
N THR A 665 8.56 -8.13 13.17
CA THR A 665 7.57 -9.01 13.77
C THR A 665 6.34 -8.18 14.10
N VAL A 666 5.22 -8.48 13.45
CA VAL A 666 3.96 -7.79 13.74
C VAL A 666 3.22 -8.55 14.84
N PRO A 667 2.85 -7.89 15.95
CA PRO A 667 2.13 -8.55 17.03
C PRO A 667 0.75 -9.03 16.57
N LYS A 668 0.20 -10.02 17.29
CA LYS A 668 -1.18 -10.44 17.09
C LYS A 668 -2.11 -9.26 17.47
N PRO A 669 -3.13 -8.95 16.65
CA PRO A 669 -4.11 -7.90 16.94
C PRO A 669 -4.85 -8.11 18.26
#